data_AF-A0A836X5T9-F1
#
_entry.id   AF-A0A836X5T9-F1
#
_cell.length_a   1.000
_cell.length_b   1.000
_cell.length_c   1.000
_cell.angle_alpha   90.00
_cell.angle_beta   90.00
_cell.angle_gamma   90.00
#
_symmetry.space_group_name_H-M   'P 1'
#
loop_
_entity.id
_entity.type
_entity.pdbx_description
1 polymer ?
#
loop_
_entity_poly.entity_id
_entity_poly.type
_entity_poly.pdbx_seq_one_letter_code
_entity_poly.pdbx_strand_id
1 'polypeptide(L)'
;MLNSQRIHHWVGAIVFLLTLGVYVKTMAPTVSFWDCGEFIATAYTMSVPHPPGAPLYVLIGRVFTLFPFGEVAARINFMSALSSALAIWCVYLTTAALGRRALGGQSLKAFGDNRDIGVIAGAAVAALTLAFSYTQWYNASEAEVYGYSILFTCLGLWLIVYWDGTGHGQENDRWLFAIAYLFGLGGGLHMLCLLTIPSLLILAWFSDSRLQRLIVQLISLGVIGFVAILLFGPGTPSNAVIVLGLLGLLYYLYGQDRRLFYLLLGVVGLFALGYSTYAALYIRSGLNPVIDENDPETFKAFMAFLNREQYGTDSMLTTMLNARADRAFQFWDVQMKYFFQQFPFPLLERTVTFRKTTGDIPHPIFISLIPYSLGLWGLFWHAQRDWRRFAAIFAMFLIMGFGLSMYLNMPDPQPRERHYVFGGMYLAFALWIGLGWVAIIESIREKLAKLSPSLVIGVALFGLLLPAGTFAKLYHIQDRTGDYIAYDYAYNMLIGCEENSVLFTNGDNDTFPLWFLQEVEGIRKDVRVVNLSLLNTNWYIKQLRDREPKIDIRFDDTLIDSVLTDTQLVDLYRRLWEPKIPPEFKRIGLDIEVNTLEGHDLLRVQDIMVIKILGWNEWKKPMHFAITIPASNRVGLDPFLSMVGMTMKVMPQRNDGSDPEALQHNLMHKYRFRGLNDLEIHKDENTTRLLGNYRACVLQLALHYKDQGHSDEMVKLMRWAEENIYMSWEGYYTAADHLSATGEHAIAAEYLHKSTDEFIKLYGTDPVATYDNIISLAGVLLNEPYSAFDRAEAIYRQAIALEPTRWQAYYELAATLQATGDVSGALAVVQQYKVQYGERPEMTEAEQILLNASERPAATDSAALP
;
A
#
# COMPACT_ATOMS: atom_id res chain seq x y z
N MET A 1 40.81 1.58 -27.90
CA MET A 1 39.94 1.59 -26.70
C MET A 1 38.60 2.17 -27.09
N LEU A 2 37.50 1.48 -26.81
CA LEU A 2 36.16 2.05 -26.97
C LEU A 2 36.08 3.37 -26.20
N ASN A 3 35.43 4.38 -26.77
CA ASN A 3 35.24 5.66 -26.11
C ASN A 3 34.37 5.46 -24.86
N SER A 4 34.97 5.49 -23.66
CA SER A 4 34.27 5.25 -22.37
C SER A 4 33.04 6.12 -22.18
N GLN A 5 33.05 7.34 -22.74
CA GLN A 5 31.89 8.22 -22.72
C GLN A 5 30.72 7.66 -23.55
N ARG A 6 31.00 7.06 -24.72
CA ARG A 6 29.96 6.39 -25.52
C ARG A 6 29.40 5.17 -24.79
N ILE A 7 30.25 4.37 -24.13
CA ILE A 7 29.79 3.21 -23.34
C ILE A 7 28.87 3.69 -22.21
N HIS A 8 29.26 4.73 -21.48
CA HIS A 8 28.45 5.32 -20.42
C HIS A 8 27.06 5.73 -20.91
N HIS A 9 26.95 6.39 -22.07
CA HIS A 9 25.66 6.78 -22.63
C HIS A 9 24.81 5.57 -23.06
N TRP A 10 25.41 4.58 -23.71
CA TRP A 10 24.69 3.36 -24.12
C TRP A 10 24.21 2.55 -22.93
N VAL A 11 25.03 2.36 -21.90
CA VAL A 11 24.63 1.64 -20.68
C VAL A 11 23.52 2.39 -19.96
N GLY A 12 23.61 3.72 -19.85
CA GLY A 12 22.53 4.53 -19.28
C GLY A 12 21.20 4.36 -20.04
N ALA A 13 21.24 4.37 -21.38
CA ALA A 13 20.07 4.14 -22.21
C ALA A 13 19.51 2.72 -22.06
N ILE A 14 20.38 1.70 -21.96
CA ILE A 14 19.98 0.31 -21.73
C ILE A 14 19.32 0.16 -20.36
N VAL A 15 19.89 0.75 -19.30
CA VAL A 15 19.30 0.74 -17.94
C VAL A 15 17.90 1.37 -17.96
N PHE A 16 17.74 2.51 -18.63
CA PHE A 16 16.43 3.16 -18.79
C PHE A 16 15.44 2.27 -19.54
N LEU A 17 15.80 1.77 -20.73
CA LEU A 17 14.92 0.98 -21.58
C LEU A 17 14.55 -0.38 -20.96
N LEU A 18 15.50 -1.03 -20.30
CA LEU A 18 15.26 -2.28 -19.58
C LEU A 18 14.28 -2.06 -18.42
N THR A 19 14.52 -1.03 -17.61
CA THR A 19 13.65 -0.70 -16.47
C THR A 19 12.24 -0.35 -16.94
N LEU A 20 12.13 0.52 -17.96
CA LEU A 20 10.85 0.88 -18.54
C LEU A 20 10.13 -0.36 -19.10
N GLY A 21 10.83 -1.22 -19.84
CA GLY A 21 10.25 -2.44 -20.40
C GLY A 21 9.70 -3.37 -19.32
N VAL A 22 10.42 -3.54 -18.21
CA VAL A 22 9.94 -4.34 -17.06
C VAL A 22 8.72 -3.70 -16.41
N TYR A 23 8.76 -2.40 -16.09
CA TYR A 23 7.64 -1.73 -15.45
C TYR A 23 6.39 -1.73 -16.33
N VAL A 24 6.51 -1.48 -17.63
CA VAL A 24 5.38 -1.55 -18.56
C VAL A 24 4.83 -2.97 -18.69
N LYS A 25 5.69 -3.99 -18.64
CA LYS A 25 5.25 -5.38 -18.66
C LYS A 25 4.47 -5.77 -17.40
N THR A 26 4.83 -5.19 -16.26
CA THR A 26 4.33 -5.59 -14.93
C THR A 26 3.32 -4.61 -14.33
N MET A 27 2.98 -3.52 -15.03
CA MET A 27 1.99 -2.55 -14.55
C MET A 27 0.57 -3.12 -14.62
N ALA A 28 -0.31 -2.61 -13.76
CA ALA A 28 -1.71 -3.00 -13.73
C ALA A 28 -2.39 -2.69 -15.08
N PRO A 29 -3.21 -3.59 -15.63
CA PRO A 29 -3.91 -3.36 -16.89
C PRO A 29 -5.04 -2.33 -16.77
N THR A 30 -5.55 -2.12 -15.56
CA THR A 30 -6.67 -1.21 -15.27
C THR A 30 -6.48 -0.51 -13.91
N VAL A 31 -7.56 -0.01 -13.32
CA VAL A 31 -7.57 0.60 -11.98
C VAL A 31 -7.19 -0.42 -10.89
N SER A 32 -6.32 -0.01 -9.97
CA SER A 32 -6.01 -0.72 -8.71
C SER A 32 -6.85 -0.17 -7.56
N PHE A 33 -6.83 -0.86 -6.41
CA PHE A 33 -7.39 -0.35 -5.16
C PHE A 33 -6.66 0.90 -4.65
N TRP A 34 -7.12 1.48 -3.53
CA TRP A 34 -6.63 2.75 -2.97
C TRP A 34 -6.81 3.93 -3.93
N ASP A 35 -5.88 4.88 -3.90
CA ASP A 35 -5.99 6.22 -4.48
C ASP A 35 -5.95 6.20 -6.03
N CYS A 36 -5.58 5.08 -6.63
CA CYS A 36 -5.45 4.91 -8.08
C CYS A 36 -6.73 5.29 -8.84
N GLY A 37 -7.90 4.81 -8.39
CA GLY A 37 -9.17 5.08 -9.07
C GLY A 37 -9.53 6.56 -9.10
N GLU A 38 -9.28 7.27 -7.99
CA GLU A 38 -9.50 8.70 -7.87
C GLU A 38 -8.50 9.48 -8.72
N PHE A 39 -7.20 9.16 -8.66
CA PHE A 39 -6.18 9.83 -9.47
C PHE A 39 -6.44 9.67 -10.97
N ILE A 40 -6.89 8.49 -11.41
CA ILE A 40 -7.25 8.25 -12.81
C ILE A 40 -8.50 9.06 -13.19
N ALA A 41 -9.56 9.01 -12.37
CA ALA A 41 -10.80 9.73 -12.61
C ALA A 41 -10.59 11.25 -12.63
N THR A 42 -9.81 11.77 -11.69
CA THR A 42 -9.53 13.21 -11.58
C THR A 42 -8.62 13.72 -12.68
N ALA A 43 -7.59 12.95 -13.08
CA ALA A 43 -6.79 13.25 -14.27
C ALA A 43 -7.64 13.27 -15.56
N TYR A 44 -8.57 12.33 -15.72
CA TYR A 44 -9.43 12.26 -16.89
C TYR A 44 -10.44 13.41 -16.95
N THR A 45 -11.05 13.76 -15.82
CA THR A 45 -12.10 14.79 -15.73
C THR A 45 -11.57 16.18 -15.40
N MET A 46 -10.27 16.31 -15.12
CA MET A 46 -9.66 17.53 -14.57
C MET A 46 -10.35 17.99 -13.28
N SER A 47 -10.57 17.04 -12.38
CA SER A 47 -11.25 17.24 -11.09
C SER A 47 -10.23 17.47 -9.96
N VAL A 48 -10.71 17.72 -8.73
CA VAL A 48 -9.85 17.97 -7.56
C VAL A 48 -9.81 16.71 -6.68
N PRO A 49 -8.65 16.01 -6.58
CA PRO A 49 -8.50 14.85 -5.71
C PRO A 49 -8.21 15.26 -4.25
N HIS A 50 -8.13 14.27 -3.37
CA HIS A 50 -7.89 14.43 -1.94
C HIS A 50 -6.65 15.30 -1.62
N PRO A 51 -6.67 16.08 -0.53
CA PRO A 51 -5.56 16.96 -0.15
C PRO A 51 -4.20 16.23 0.02
N PRO A 52 -3.10 16.76 -0.54
CA PRO A 52 -2.93 18.12 -1.06
C PRO A 52 -3.25 18.27 -2.56
N GLY A 53 -3.99 17.35 -3.19
CA GLY A 53 -4.63 17.57 -4.49
C GLY A 53 -3.74 17.36 -5.73
N ALA A 54 -2.42 17.20 -5.58
CA ALA A 54 -1.46 16.87 -6.64
C ALA A 54 -1.77 17.52 -8.03
N PRO A 55 -1.97 18.85 -8.12
CA PRO A 55 -2.50 19.51 -9.32
C PRO A 55 -1.66 19.26 -10.58
N LEU A 56 -0.34 19.22 -10.45
CA LEU A 56 0.54 18.96 -11.59
C LEU A 56 0.43 17.50 -12.04
N TYR A 57 0.18 16.56 -11.12
CA TYR A 57 -0.08 15.17 -11.47
C TYR A 57 -1.35 15.06 -12.29
N VAL A 58 -2.44 15.72 -11.87
CA VAL A 58 -3.71 15.76 -12.61
C VAL A 58 -3.53 16.37 -14.00
N LEU A 59 -2.80 17.48 -14.12
CA LEU A 59 -2.53 18.14 -15.40
C LEU A 59 -1.73 17.26 -16.37
N ILE A 60 -0.67 16.60 -15.88
CA ILE A 60 0.13 15.69 -16.71
C ILE A 60 -0.69 14.44 -17.05
N GLY A 61 -1.40 13.87 -16.07
CA GLY A 61 -2.30 12.74 -16.27
C GLY A 61 -3.33 13.01 -17.36
N ARG A 62 -3.91 14.21 -17.39
CA ARG A 62 -4.82 14.62 -18.47
C ARG A 62 -4.16 14.52 -19.85
N VAL A 63 -2.91 14.94 -19.99
CA VAL A 63 -2.16 14.78 -21.25
C VAL A 63 -2.00 13.31 -21.62
N PHE A 64 -1.64 12.44 -20.66
CA PHE A 64 -1.51 11.00 -20.92
C PHE A 64 -2.83 10.34 -21.29
N THR A 65 -3.97 10.81 -20.76
CA THR A 65 -5.29 10.30 -21.18
C THR A 65 -5.58 10.52 -22.66
N LEU A 66 -4.93 11.49 -23.31
CA LEU A 66 -5.11 11.81 -24.72
C LEU A 66 -4.27 10.93 -25.67
N PHE A 67 -3.33 10.13 -25.15
CA PHE A 67 -2.54 9.25 -26.00
C PHE A 67 -3.38 8.10 -26.57
N PRO A 68 -3.23 7.74 -27.86
CA PRO A 68 -4.14 6.81 -28.53
C PRO A 68 -3.69 5.34 -28.38
N PHE A 69 -3.44 4.87 -27.15
CA PHE A 69 -3.11 3.47 -26.90
C PHE A 69 -3.73 2.95 -25.59
N GLY A 70 -4.16 1.68 -25.57
CA GLY A 70 -4.73 1.04 -24.38
C GLY A 70 -5.94 1.76 -23.78
N GLU A 71 -6.38 1.30 -22.61
CA GLU A 71 -7.42 1.96 -21.82
C GLU A 71 -6.87 3.19 -21.07
N VAL A 72 -7.76 4.09 -20.63
CA VAL A 72 -7.35 5.32 -19.91
C VAL A 72 -6.53 4.98 -18.67
N ALA A 73 -6.94 3.98 -17.88
CA ALA A 73 -6.19 3.52 -16.72
C ALA A 73 -4.76 3.08 -17.08
N ALA A 74 -4.59 2.27 -18.14
CA ALA A 74 -3.29 1.81 -18.60
C ALA A 74 -2.37 2.96 -19.05
N ARG A 75 -2.92 4.04 -19.64
CA ARG A 75 -2.15 5.24 -20.02
C ARG A 75 -1.60 5.99 -18.81
N ILE A 76 -2.35 6.02 -17.71
CA ILE A 76 -1.92 6.67 -16.47
C ILE A 76 -1.00 5.75 -15.67
N ASN A 77 -1.23 4.44 -15.65
CA ASN A 77 -0.25 3.47 -15.08
C ASN A 77 1.10 3.56 -15.83
N PHE A 78 1.07 3.71 -17.17
CA PHE A 78 2.26 3.95 -17.97
C PHE A 78 3.00 5.24 -17.58
N MET A 79 2.27 6.28 -17.15
CA MET A 79 2.86 7.52 -16.65
C MET A 79 3.71 7.27 -15.38
N SER A 80 3.25 6.43 -14.46
CA SER A 80 4.02 5.99 -13.29
C SER A 80 5.24 5.15 -13.66
N ALA A 81 5.08 4.21 -14.61
CA ALA A 81 6.19 3.39 -15.11
C ALA A 81 7.28 4.27 -15.76
N LEU A 82 6.89 5.24 -16.57
CA LEU A 82 7.81 6.15 -17.25
C LEU A 82 8.56 7.06 -16.28
N SER A 83 7.84 7.71 -15.35
CA SER A 83 8.46 8.60 -14.36
C SER A 83 9.43 7.84 -13.46
N SER A 84 9.07 6.63 -13.04
CA SER A 84 9.93 5.74 -12.26
C SER A 84 11.18 5.29 -13.04
N ALA A 85 11.05 4.91 -14.32
CA ALA A 85 12.21 4.55 -15.15
C ALA A 85 13.17 5.73 -15.38
N LEU A 86 12.64 6.95 -15.56
CA LEU A 86 13.43 8.18 -15.64
C LEU A 86 14.17 8.47 -14.32
N ALA A 87 13.55 8.16 -13.17
CA ALA A 87 14.20 8.28 -11.86
C ALA A 87 15.42 7.35 -11.78
N ILE A 88 15.27 6.09 -12.20
CA ILE A 88 16.36 5.10 -12.25
C ILE A 88 17.49 5.54 -13.18
N TRP A 89 17.17 6.15 -14.32
CA TRP A 89 18.19 6.74 -15.18
C TRP A 89 18.98 7.86 -14.48
N CYS A 90 18.30 8.73 -13.71
CA CYS A 90 18.95 9.76 -12.90
C CYS A 90 19.83 9.14 -11.79
N VAL A 91 19.44 8.01 -11.20
CA VAL A 91 20.27 7.26 -10.25
C VAL A 91 21.55 6.79 -10.92
N TYR A 92 21.46 6.18 -12.10
CA TYR A 92 22.64 5.76 -12.87
C TYR A 92 23.61 6.94 -13.11
N LEU A 93 23.09 8.07 -13.58
CA LEU A 93 23.90 9.26 -13.87
C LEU A 93 24.55 9.82 -12.59
N THR A 94 23.79 9.89 -11.49
CA THR A 94 24.27 10.38 -10.19
C THR A 94 25.35 9.47 -9.62
N THR A 95 25.14 8.15 -9.58
CA THR A 95 26.14 7.20 -9.07
C THR A 95 27.42 7.24 -9.91
N ALA A 96 27.31 7.34 -11.24
CA ALA A 96 28.49 7.44 -12.10
C ALA A 96 29.31 8.71 -11.79
N ALA A 97 28.64 9.84 -11.61
CA ALA A 97 29.30 11.10 -11.25
C ALA A 97 29.94 11.05 -9.86
N LEU A 98 29.22 10.52 -8.85
CA LEU A 98 29.76 10.33 -7.50
C LEU A 98 30.96 9.37 -7.50
N GLY A 99 30.88 8.27 -8.25
CA GLY A 99 31.97 7.30 -8.40
C GLY A 99 33.23 7.93 -9.00
N ARG A 100 33.10 8.75 -10.06
CA ARG A 100 34.22 9.50 -10.62
C ARG A 100 34.85 10.46 -9.62
N ARG A 101 34.04 11.16 -8.82
CA ARG A 101 34.52 12.08 -7.78
C ARG A 101 35.26 11.36 -6.67
N ALA A 102 34.72 10.25 -6.17
CA ALA A 102 35.36 9.41 -5.14
C ALA A 102 36.70 8.78 -5.61
N LEU A 103 36.90 8.64 -6.92
CA LEU A 103 38.16 8.21 -7.53
C LEU A 103 39.12 9.38 -7.86
N GLY A 104 38.84 10.58 -7.37
CA GLY A 104 39.68 11.77 -7.57
C GLY A 104 39.52 12.45 -8.94
N GLY A 105 38.49 12.07 -9.70
CA GLY A 105 38.19 12.62 -11.02
C GLY A 105 37.25 13.83 -11.01
N GLN A 106 36.80 14.20 -12.21
CA GLN A 106 35.72 15.17 -12.43
C GLN A 106 34.40 14.42 -12.65
N SER A 107 33.28 14.97 -12.18
CA SER A 107 31.96 14.31 -12.21
C SER A 107 31.54 13.88 -13.62
N LEU A 108 31.73 14.75 -14.61
CA LEU A 108 31.17 14.58 -15.96
C LEU A 108 32.19 14.10 -17.00
N LYS A 109 33.47 14.05 -16.64
CA LYS A 109 34.55 13.70 -17.57
C LYS A 109 35.02 12.28 -17.32
N ALA A 110 34.94 11.45 -18.34
CA ALA A 110 35.55 10.12 -18.33
C ALA A 110 37.05 10.20 -18.02
N PHE A 111 37.57 9.21 -17.29
CA PHE A 111 39.00 9.05 -17.07
C PHE A 111 39.74 8.67 -18.37
N GLY A 112 39.05 7.97 -19.27
CA GLY A 112 39.63 7.46 -20.52
C GLY A 112 40.47 6.18 -20.32
N ASP A 113 40.31 5.53 -19.17
CA ASP A 113 40.98 4.28 -18.81
C ASP A 113 40.01 3.29 -18.14
N ASN A 114 40.55 2.20 -17.60
CA ASN A 114 39.75 1.11 -17.02
C ASN A 114 38.98 1.50 -15.73
N ARG A 115 39.21 2.69 -15.14
CA ARG A 115 38.38 3.21 -14.03
C ARG A 115 36.93 3.37 -14.41
N ASP A 116 36.69 3.84 -15.64
CA ASP A 116 35.33 4.09 -16.12
C ASP A 116 34.51 2.80 -16.16
N ILE A 117 35.15 1.64 -16.37
CA ILE A 117 34.46 0.33 -16.32
C ILE A 117 33.86 0.10 -14.94
N GLY A 118 34.64 0.32 -13.87
CA GLY A 118 34.18 0.16 -12.50
C GLY A 118 33.05 1.13 -12.14
N VAL A 119 33.19 2.40 -12.55
CA VAL A 119 32.17 3.42 -12.35
C VAL A 119 30.86 3.07 -13.08
N ILE A 120 30.94 2.72 -14.37
CA ILE A 120 29.76 2.39 -15.19
C ILE A 120 29.04 1.16 -14.64
N ALA A 121 29.79 0.14 -14.21
CA ALA A 121 29.23 -1.06 -13.62
C ALA A 121 28.59 -0.79 -12.26
N GLY A 122 29.26 -0.06 -11.36
CA GLY A 122 28.69 0.30 -10.06
C GLY A 122 27.46 1.19 -10.19
N ALA A 123 27.43 2.10 -11.17
CA ALA A 123 26.24 2.89 -11.49
C ALA A 123 25.07 2.04 -12.00
N ALA A 124 25.34 1.06 -12.86
CA ALA A 124 24.32 0.12 -13.32
C ALA A 124 23.79 -0.76 -12.17
N VAL A 125 24.67 -1.22 -11.26
CA VAL A 125 24.29 -1.96 -10.05
C VAL A 125 23.41 -1.13 -9.14
N ALA A 126 23.78 0.12 -8.82
CA ALA A 126 22.92 1.01 -8.01
C ALA A 126 21.54 1.20 -8.64
N ALA A 127 21.51 1.58 -9.92
CA ALA A 127 20.29 1.90 -10.63
C ALA A 127 19.36 0.69 -10.72
N LEU A 128 19.84 -0.48 -11.17
CA LEU A 128 19.01 -1.67 -11.32
C LEU A 128 18.62 -2.30 -9.97
N THR A 129 19.45 -2.18 -8.94
CA THR A 129 19.10 -2.69 -7.60
C THR A 129 17.97 -1.85 -6.99
N LEU A 130 17.98 -0.53 -7.19
CA LEU A 130 16.84 0.31 -6.83
C LEU A 130 15.63 0.05 -7.73
N ALA A 131 15.85 -0.12 -9.04
CA ALA A 131 14.76 -0.36 -10.00
C ALA A 131 13.92 -1.57 -9.60
N PHE A 132 14.57 -2.64 -9.16
CA PHE A 132 13.90 -3.87 -8.76
C PHE A 132 13.66 -3.95 -7.24
N SER A 133 13.86 -2.86 -6.48
CA SER A 133 13.55 -2.85 -5.06
C SER A 133 12.04 -2.85 -4.82
N TYR A 134 11.61 -3.40 -3.68
CA TYR A 134 10.20 -3.62 -3.38
C TYR A 134 9.32 -2.38 -3.60
N THR A 135 9.65 -1.26 -2.95
CA THR A 135 8.83 -0.03 -3.00
C THR A 135 8.89 0.66 -4.35
N GLN A 136 10.07 0.68 -4.98
CA GLN A 136 10.26 1.41 -6.23
C GLN A 136 9.52 0.75 -7.39
N TRP A 137 9.51 -0.59 -7.43
CA TRP A 137 8.76 -1.33 -8.43
C TRP A 137 7.26 -1.26 -8.16
N TYR A 138 6.83 -1.38 -6.91
CA TYR A 138 5.43 -1.23 -6.50
C TYR A 138 4.84 0.10 -7.00
N ASN A 139 5.53 1.22 -6.75
CA ASN A 139 5.05 2.55 -7.19
C ASN A 139 5.09 2.72 -8.72
N ALA A 140 5.84 1.88 -9.45
CA ALA A 140 5.95 1.95 -10.90
C ALA A 140 4.82 1.17 -11.62
N SER A 141 4.13 0.27 -10.92
CA SER A 141 3.12 -0.61 -11.52
C SER A 141 1.70 -0.06 -11.47
N GLU A 142 1.43 1.04 -10.76
CA GLU A 142 0.09 1.62 -10.61
C GLU A 142 0.06 3.16 -10.62
N ALA A 143 -1.13 3.74 -10.84
CA ALA A 143 -1.36 5.18 -10.98
C ALA A 143 -1.23 5.95 -9.66
N GLU A 144 0.01 6.14 -9.21
CA GLU A 144 0.34 6.79 -7.95
C GLU A 144 1.30 7.98 -8.09
N VAL A 145 1.21 8.93 -7.16
CA VAL A 145 2.01 10.18 -7.15
C VAL A 145 3.48 9.93 -6.79
N TYR A 146 3.80 8.79 -6.17
CA TYR A 146 5.14 8.50 -5.64
C TYR A 146 6.20 8.31 -6.73
N GLY A 147 5.83 7.84 -7.93
CA GLY A 147 6.76 7.71 -9.07
C GLY A 147 7.35 9.06 -9.50
N TYR A 148 6.54 10.12 -9.50
CA TYR A 148 7.01 11.47 -9.76
C TYR A 148 7.78 12.08 -8.58
N SER A 149 7.36 11.78 -7.35
CA SER A 149 8.09 12.22 -6.16
C SER A 149 9.53 11.74 -6.21
N ILE A 150 9.76 10.46 -6.50
CA ILE A 150 11.12 9.90 -6.56
C ILE A 150 11.88 10.40 -7.80
N LEU A 151 11.20 10.61 -8.95
CA LEU A 151 11.81 11.24 -10.11
C LEU A 151 12.37 12.62 -9.77
N PHE A 152 11.62 13.47 -9.07
CA PHE A 152 12.06 14.83 -8.74
C PHE A 152 13.19 14.83 -7.71
N THR A 153 13.15 13.91 -6.75
CA THR A 153 14.29 13.65 -5.84
C THR A 153 15.54 13.26 -6.62
N CYS A 154 15.46 12.26 -7.50
CA CYS A 154 16.61 11.77 -8.28
C CYS A 154 17.11 12.80 -9.30
N LEU A 155 16.20 13.50 -9.97
CA LEU A 155 16.52 14.56 -10.94
C LEU A 155 17.18 15.75 -10.24
N GLY A 156 16.69 16.14 -9.06
CA GLY A 156 17.31 17.17 -8.24
C GLY A 156 18.75 16.84 -7.85
N LEU A 157 18.99 15.61 -7.38
CA LEU A 157 20.32 15.10 -7.06
C LEU A 157 21.23 15.07 -8.30
N TRP A 158 20.72 14.59 -9.43
CA TRP A 158 21.48 14.58 -10.67
C TRP A 158 21.85 15.99 -11.11
N LEU A 159 20.90 16.92 -11.12
CA LEU A 159 21.11 18.29 -11.58
C LEU A 159 22.10 19.06 -10.71
N ILE A 160 22.09 18.87 -9.38
CA ILE A 160 23.06 19.56 -8.52
C ILE A 160 24.48 19.00 -8.71
N VAL A 161 24.61 17.69 -8.94
CA VAL A 161 25.90 17.05 -9.26
C VAL A 161 26.37 17.44 -10.66
N TYR A 162 25.45 17.57 -11.61
CA TYR A 162 25.72 18.07 -12.95
C TYR A 162 26.21 19.52 -12.91
N TRP A 163 25.53 20.38 -12.16
CA TRP A 163 25.93 21.77 -11.92
C TRP A 163 27.34 21.86 -11.33
N ASP A 164 27.65 21.12 -10.26
CA ASP A 164 29.00 21.04 -9.68
C ASP A 164 30.03 20.57 -10.73
N GLY A 165 29.64 19.65 -11.60
CA GLY A 165 30.49 19.10 -12.65
C GLY A 165 30.77 20.02 -13.85
N THR A 166 29.86 20.95 -14.17
CA THR A 166 30.02 21.88 -15.31
C THR A 166 30.74 23.19 -14.94
N GLY A 167 31.02 23.42 -13.65
CA GLY A 167 31.79 24.57 -13.15
C GLY A 167 30.96 25.57 -12.35
N HIS A 168 31.49 26.79 -12.15
CA HIS A 168 30.81 27.81 -11.35
C HIS A 168 30.80 29.15 -12.09
N GLY A 169 29.73 29.94 -11.91
CA GLY A 169 29.57 31.25 -12.54
C GLY A 169 28.14 31.52 -12.99
N GLN A 170 27.91 32.75 -13.48
CA GLN A 170 26.58 33.24 -13.84
C GLN A 170 25.90 32.40 -14.93
N GLU A 171 26.65 31.88 -15.90
CA GLU A 171 26.10 31.00 -16.94
C GLU A 171 25.67 29.64 -16.39
N ASN A 172 26.29 29.17 -15.30
CA ASN A 172 25.98 27.87 -14.71
C ASN A 172 24.84 27.94 -13.68
N ASP A 173 24.52 29.14 -13.17
CA ASP A 173 23.41 29.37 -12.23
C ASP A 173 22.03 28.96 -12.79
N ARG A 174 21.90 28.83 -14.12
CA ARG A 174 20.70 28.29 -14.77
C ARG A 174 20.27 26.91 -14.25
N TRP A 175 21.21 26.10 -13.78
CA TRP A 175 20.88 24.80 -13.20
C TRP A 175 20.31 24.91 -11.79
N LEU A 176 20.77 25.88 -10.99
CA LEU A 176 20.16 26.20 -9.69
C LEU A 176 18.74 26.74 -9.87
N PHE A 177 18.53 27.56 -10.90
CA PHE A 177 17.20 28.00 -11.34
C PHE A 177 16.31 26.84 -11.80
N ALA A 178 16.84 25.91 -12.60
CA ALA A 178 16.11 24.71 -13.01
C ALA A 178 15.73 23.84 -11.79
N ILE A 179 16.64 23.63 -10.85
CA ILE A 179 16.36 22.91 -9.58
C ILE A 179 15.25 23.62 -8.80
N ALA A 180 15.33 24.94 -8.63
CA ALA A 180 14.32 25.71 -7.92
C ALA A 180 12.93 25.58 -8.57
N TYR A 181 12.86 25.74 -9.91
CA TYR A 181 11.63 25.57 -10.66
C TYR A 181 11.06 24.15 -10.54
N LEU A 182 11.92 23.14 -10.68
CA LEU A 182 11.53 21.73 -10.54
C LEU A 182 11.02 21.43 -9.14
N PHE A 183 11.64 21.92 -8.08
CA PHE A 183 11.12 21.68 -6.73
C PHE A 183 9.83 22.44 -6.45
N GLY A 184 9.64 23.62 -7.06
CA GLY A 184 8.34 24.30 -7.06
C GLY A 184 7.25 23.43 -7.70
N LEU A 185 7.51 22.89 -8.90
CA LEU A 185 6.63 21.94 -9.60
C LEU A 185 6.41 20.65 -8.79
N GLY A 186 7.46 20.14 -8.14
CA GLY A 186 7.44 18.95 -7.30
C GLY A 186 6.46 19.09 -6.13
N GLY A 187 6.32 20.30 -5.58
CA GLY A 187 5.28 20.61 -4.61
C GLY A 187 3.87 20.32 -5.13
N GLY A 188 3.59 20.57 -6.42
CA GLY A 188 2.32 20.27 -7.08
C GLY A 188 2.15 18.81 -7.53
N LEU A 189 3.17 17.96 -7.36
CA LEU A 189 3.09 16.51 -7.59
C LEU A 189 2.94 15.79 -6.26
N HIS A 190 3.94 15.92 -5.38
CA HIS A 190 3.94 15.35 -4.05
C HIS A 190 5.02 15.99 -3.17
N MET A 191 4.67 16.39 -1.94
CA MET A 191 5.55 17.17 -1.06
C MET A 191 6.80 16.41 -0.57
N LEU A 192 6.80 15.07 -0.63
CA LEU A 192 7.93 14.25 -0.15
C LEU A 192 9.25 14.59 -0.86
N CYS A 193 9.21 14.97 -2.15
CA CYS A 193 10.42 15.35 -2.88
C CYS A 193 11.12 16.58 -2.27
N LEU A 194 10.38 17.48 -1.62
CA LEU A 194 10.92 18.70 -1.00
C LEU A 194 11.89 18.37 0.16
N LEU A 195 11.75 17.20 0.79
CA LEU A 195 12.66 16.75 1.83
C LEU A 195 14.09 16.46 1.32
N THR A 196 14.29 16.45 0.00
CA THR A 196 15.62 16.35 -0.62
C THR A 196 16.37 17.70 -0.58
N ILE A 197 15.69 18.85 -0.42
CA ILE A 197 16.30 20.18 -0.45
C ILE A 197 17.50 20.33 0.50
N PRO A 198 17.44 19.91 1.78
CA PRO A 198 18.60 20.01 2.68
C PRO A 198 19.85 19.30 2.13
N SER A 199 19.67 18.16 1.46
CA SER A 199 20.77 17.40 0.85
C SER A 199 21.37 18.14 -0.35
N LEU A 200 20.52 18.78 -1.17
CA LEU A 200 20.99 19.63 -2.27
C LEU A 200 21.76 20.85 -1.75
N LEU A 201 21.29 21.48 -0.67
CA LEU A 201 21.97 22.60 -0.02
C LEU A 201 23.34 22.20 0.54
N ILE A 202 23.48 20.99 1.10
CA ILE A 202 24.79 20.47 1.55
C ILE A 202 25.75 20.27 0.37
N LEU A 203 25.27 19.75 -0.77
CA LEU A 203 26.10 19.66 -1.99
C LEU A 203 26.52 21.05 -2.47
N ALA A 204 25.59 22.00 -2.49
CA ALA A 204 25.83 23.36 -2.94
C ALA A 204 26.82 24.10 -2.02
N TRP A 205 26.72 23.88 -0.70
CA TRP A 205 27.62 24.39 0.34
C TRP A 205 29.08 24.03 0.08
N PHE A 206 29.34 22.79 -0.34
CA PHE A 206 30.70 22.30 -0.57
C PHE A 206 31.27 22.62 -1.96
N SER A 207 30.46 23.22 -2.84
CA SER A 207 30.80 23.44 -4.25
C SER A 207 31.14 24.90 -4.56
N ASP A 208 30.32 25.87 -4.12
CA ASP A 208 30.56 27.32 -4.34
C ASP A 208 30.65 28.08 -3.01
N SER A 209 31.80 28.71 -2.73
CA SER A 209 32.04 29.48 -1.50
C SER A 209 31.14 30.73 -1.37
N ARG A 210 30.67 31.30 -2.48
CA ARG A 210 29.70 32.41 -2.45
C ARG A 210 28.34 31.90 -1.99
N LEU A 211 27.93 30.75 -2.51
CA LEU A 211 26.68 30.10 -2.13
C LEU A 211 26.72 29.62 -0.68
N GLN A 212 27.87 29.12 -0.22
CA GLN A 212 28.12 28.82 1.19
C GLN A 212 27.83 30.03 2.08
N ARG A 213 28.35 31.22 1.74
CA ARG A 213 28.06 32.46 2.48
C ARG A 213 26.58 32.81 2.49
N LEU A 214 25.90 32.67 1.34
CA LEU A 214 24.46 32.89 1.25
C LEU A 214 23.68 31.93 2.17
N ILE A 215 24.03 30.64 2.18
CA ILE A 215 23.41 29.64 3.04
C ILE A 215 23.63 30.00 4.53
N VAL A 216 24.85 30.41 4.93
CA VAL A 216 25.11 30.89 6.30
C VAL A 216 24.19 32.05 6.64
N GLN A 217 24.08 33.06 5.77
CA GLN A 217 23.24 34.23 6.01
C GLN A 217 21.76 33.86 6.15
N LEU A 218 21.26 32.94 5.32
CA LEU A 218 19.89 32.43 5.41
C LEU A 218 19.65 31.63 6.70
N ILE A 219 20.60 30.79 7.12
CA ILE A 219 20.52 30.06 8.39
C ILE A 219 20.55 31.04 9.56
N SER A 220 21.45 32.03 9.56
CA SER A 220 21.50 33.08 10.58
C SER A 220 20.18 33.85 10.66
N LEU A 221 19.59 34.20 9.51
CA LEU A 221 18.27 34.82 9.46
C LEU A 221 17.18 33.91 10.03
N GLY A 222 17.22 32.61 9.72
CA GLY A 222 16.31 31.62 10.30
C GLY A 222 16.44 31.51 11.82
N VAL A 223 17.66 31.51 12.35
CA VAL A 223 17.91 31.51 13.81
C VAL A 223 17.39 32.79 14.46
N ILE A 224 17.64 33.96 13.85
CA ILE A 224 17.10 35.24 14.32
C ILE A 224 15.56 35.21 14.33
N GLY A 225 14.95 34.68 13.27
CA GLY A 225 13.50 34.50 13.18
C GLY A 225 12.97 33.57 14.27
N PHE A 226 13.64 32.45 14.51
CA PHE A 226 13.28 31.51 15.58
C PHE A 226 13.38 32.16 16.96
N VAL A 227 14.47 32.88 17.25
CA VAL A 227 14.63 33.65 18.49
C VAL A 227 13.52 34.71 18.62
N ALA A 228 13.16 35.38 17.53
CA ALA A 228 12.06 36.35 17.54
C ALA A 228 10.70 35.69 17.85
N ILE A 229 10.45 34.49 17.32
CA ILE A 229 9.25 33.70 17.67
C ILE A 229 9.26 33.33 19.16
N LEU A 230 10.42 32.94 19.72
CA LEU A 230 10.53 32.64 21.16
C LEU A 230 10.32 33.87 22.04
N LEU A 231 10.83 35.04 21.64
CA LEU A 231 10.76 36.28 22.43
C LEU A 231 9.40 36.98 22.34
N PHE A 232 8.80 37.02 21.15
CA PHE A 232 7.58 37.79 20.88
C PHE A 232 6.34 36.93 20.65
N GLY A 233 6.49 35.60 20.64
CA GLY A 233 5.47 34.67 20.19
C GLY A 233 5.34 34.62 18.65
N PRO A 234 4.65 33.60 18.11
CA PRO A 234 4.26 33.59 16.71
C PRO A 234 3.25 34.72 16.43
N GLY A 235 3.50 35.55 15.41
CA GLY A 235 2.58 36.62 15.04
C GLY A 235 3.25 37.80 14.36
N THR A 236 2.56 38.93 14.30
CA THR A 236 3.03 40.13 13.59
C THR A 236 4.43 40.60 14.00
N PRO A 237 4.82 40.66 15.30
CA PRO A 237 6.14 41.13 15.68
C PRO A 237 7.29 40.21 15.21
N SER A 238 7.16 38.89 15.38
CA SER A 238 8.16 37.93 14.92
C SER A 238 8.22 37.87 13.38
N ASN A 239 7.06 37.97 12.71
CA ASN A 239 6.99 38.10 11.26
C ASN A 239 7.69 39.37 10.75
N ALA A 240 7.51 40.51 11.43
CA ALA A 240 8.17 41.76 11.07
C ALA A 240 9.71 41.64 11.16
N VAL A 241 10.25 40.99 12.20
CA VAL A 241 11.69 40.72 12.32
C VAL A 241 12.20 39.89 11.14
N ILE A 242 11.49 38.83 10.78
CA ILE A 242 11.86 37.95 9.66
C ILE A 242 11.84 38.72 8.33
N VAL A 243 10.77 39.48 8.06
CA VAL A 243 10.60 40.26 6.82
C VAL A 243 11.66 41.36 6.73
N LEU A 244 11.86 42.13 7.80
CA LEU A 244 12.89 43.18 7.83
C LEU A 244 14.30 42.61 7.70
N GLY A 245 14.57 41.46 8.33
CA GLY A 245 15.84 40.75 8.18
C GLY A 245 16.07 40.26 6.75
N LEU A 246 15.04 39.75 6.07
CA LEU A 246 15.11 39.36 4.66
C LEU A 246 15.34 40.57 3.75
N LEU A 247 14.60 41.68 3.97
CA LEU A 247 14.80 42.93 3.23
C LEU A 247 16.20 43.50 3.44
N GLY A 248 16.71 43.45 4.67
CA GLY A 248 18.07 43.85 5.01
C GLY A 248 19.13 42.99 4.32
N LEU A 249 18.92 41.66 4.27
CA LEU A 249 19.78 40.74 3.52
C LEU A 249 19.76 41.06 2.02
N LEU A 250 18.58 41.28 1.44
CA LEU A 250 18.45 41.65 0.03
C LEU A 250 19.16 42.97 -0.29
N TYR A 251 19.01 43.99 0.56
CA TYR A 251 19.72 45.27 0.42
C TYR A 251 21.25 45.08 0.51
N TYR A 252 21.71 44.30 1.49
CA TYR A 252 23.13 43.97 1.66
C TYR A 252 23.69 43.26 0.42
N LEU A 253 23.01 42.23 -0.08
CA LEU A 253 23.42 41.48 -1.27
C LEU A 253 23.42 42.35 -2.52
N TYR A 254 22.44 43.25 -2.69
CA TYR A 254 22.40 44.16 -3.83
C TYR A 254 23.63 45.09 -3.89
N GLY A 255 24.12 45.53 -2.74
CA GLY A 255 25.33 46.33 -2.62
C GLY A 255 26.65 45.56 -2.74
N GLN A 256 26.71 44.33 -2.19
CA GLN A 256 27.96 43.58 -2.04
C GLN A 256 28.18 42.48 -3.09
N ASP A 257 27.15 41.72 -3.47
CA ASP A 257 27.25 40.62 -4.44
C ASP A 257 25.97 40.51 -5.27
N ARG A 258 25.93 41.28 -6.37
CA ARG A 258 24.78 41.32 -7.29
C ARG A 258 24.41 39.95 -7.88
N ARG A 259 25.39 39.05 -8.07
CA ARG A 259 25.10 37.68 -8.56
C ARG A 259 24.23 36.95 -7.54
N LEU A 260 24.61 36.98 -6.25
CA LEU A 260 23.84 36.31 -5.19
C LEU A 260 22.46 36.95 -4.98
N PHE A 261 22.36 38.28 -5.13
CA PHE A 261 21.06 38.97 -5.10
C PHE A 261 20.10 38.43 -6.17
N TYR A 262 20.53 38.40 -7.44
CA TYR A 262 19.71 37.90 -8.54
C TYR A 262 19.48 36.39 -8.46
N LEU A 263 20.46 35.63 -7.95
CA LEU A 263 20.31 34.20 -7.72
C LEU A 263 19.21 33.93 -6.68
N LEU A 264 19.23 34.62 -5.54
CA LEU A 264 18.22 34.45 -4.49
C LEU A 264 16.82 34.82 -5.01
N LEU A 265 16.70 35.97 -5.69
CA LEU A 265 15.42 36.40 -6.27
C LEU A 265 14.92 35.42 -7.34
N GLY A 266 15.80 34.94 -8.21
CA GLY A 266 15.46 33.99 -9.28
C GLY A 266 15.07 32.61 -8.74
N VAL A 267 15.77 32.10 -7.72
CA VAL A 267 15.41 30.84 -7.05
C VAL A 267 14.03 30.94 -6.41
N VAL A 268 13.76 32.01 -5.64
CA VAL A 268 12.45 32.22 -5.01
C VAL A 268 11.35 32.39 -6.05
N GLY A 269 11.59 33.22 -7.08
CA GLY A 269 10.62 33.49 -8.14
C GLY A 269 10.29 32.25 -8.97
N LEU A 270 11.29 31.45 -9.34
CA LEU A 270 11.07 30.21 -10.10
C LEU A 270 10.46 29.10 -9.26
N PHE A 271 10.82 28.98 -7.98
CA PHE A 271 10.13 28.07 -7.07
C PHE A 271 8.65 28.45 -6.96
N ALA A 272 8.33 29.74 -6.76
CA ALA A 272 6.95 30.22 -6.70
C ALA A 272 6.19 30.00 -8.02
N LEU A 273 6.85 30.19 -9.16
CA LEU A 273 6.27 29.88 -10.48
C LEU A 273 6.01 28.39 -10.67
N GLY A 274 6.87 27.51 -10.13
CA GLY A 274 6.60 26.07 -10.12
C GLY A 274 5.42 25.74 -9.22
N TYR A 275 5.39 26.31 -8.02
CA TYR A 275 4.34 26.10 -7.02
C TYR A 275 2.98 26.66 -7.45
N SER A 276 2.95 27.62 -8.40
CA SER A 276 1.70 28.20 -8.89
C SER A 276 0.79 27.20 -9.61
N THR A 277 1.23 25.96 -9.87
CA THR A 277 0.34 24.87 -10.33
C THR A 277 -0.84 24.64 -9.39
N TYR A 278 -0.71 24.96 -8.10
CA TYR A 278 -1.82 24.89 -7.15
C TYR A 278 -2.98 25.85 -7.46
N ALA A 279 -2.75 26.91 -8.22
CA ALA A 279 -3.83 27.75 -8.72
C ALA A 279 -4.80 26.97 -9.63
N ALA A 280 -4.35 25.86 -10.23
CA ALA A 280 -5.23 24.99 -11.01
C ALA A 280 -6.34 24.38 -10.16
N LEU A 281 -6.08 24.02 -8.88
CA LEU A 281 -7.13 23.48 -8.00
C LEU A 281 -8.20 24.53 -7.73
N TYR A 282 -7.76 25.75 -7.38
CA TYR A 282 -8.65 26.89 -7.13
C TYR A 282 -9.55 27.19 -8.36
N ILE A 283 -8.96 27.22 -9.55
CA ILE A 283 -9.68 27.48 -10.81
C ILE A 283 -10.63 26.32 -11.14
N ARG A 284 -10.17 25.06 -10.98
CA ARG A 284 -10.95 23.89 -11.36
C ARG A 284 -12.12 23.67 -10.41
N SER A 285 -11.92 23.82 -9.11
CA SER A 285 -12.99 23.74 -8.09
C SER A 285 -14.10 24.76 -8.37
N GLY A 286 -13.76 26.02 -8.71
CA GLY A 286 -14.75 27.04 -9.08
C GLY A 286 -15.57 26.73 -10.36
N LEU A 287 -15.22 25.69 -11.12
CA LEU A 287 -16.01 25.17 -12.24
C LEU A 287 -16.94 24.01 -11.83
N ASN A 288 -17.00 23.69 -10.53
CA ASN A 288 -17.82 22.63 -9.95
C ASN A 288 -17.63 21.25 -10.62
N PRO A 289 -16.41 20.70 -10.63
CA PRO A 289 -16.10 19.43 -11.28
C PRO A 289 -16.82 18.25 -10.60
N VAL A 290 -16.85 17.08 -11.23
CA VAL A 290 -17.62 15.94 -10.71
C VAL A 290 -17.04 15.37 -9.41
N ILE A 291 -15.72 15.38 -9.27
CA ILE A 291 -15.00 15.10 -8.02
C ILE A 291 -14.35 16.41 -7.58
N ASP A 292 -14.61 16.84 -6.35
CA ASP A 292 -14.22 18.16 -5.89
C ASP A 292 -13.93 18.14 -4.40
N GLU A 293 -12.94 17.32 -4.03
CA GLU A 293 -12.63 17.10 -2.62
C GLU A 293 -12.29 18.42 -1.93
N ASN A 294 -12.95 18.66 -0.79
CA ASN A 294 -12.81 19.85 0.05
C ASN A 294 -13.19 21.20 -0.59
N ASP A 295 -13.70 21.21 -1.82
CA ASP A 295 -14.24 22.39 -2.51
C ASP A 295 -13.38 23.67 -2.33
N PRO A 296 -12.10 23.67 -2.80
CA PRO A 296 -11.18 24.79 -2.61
C PRO A 296 -11.46 25.99 -3.54
N GLU A 297 -12.73 26.35 -3.80
CA GLU A 297 -13.12 27.46 -4.68
C GLU A 297 -13.01 28.86 -4.05
N THR A 298 -12.92 28.93 -2.72
CA THR A 298 -12.67 30.19 -1.97
C THR A 298 -11.25 30.22 -1.41
N PHE A 299 -10.68 31.42 -1.23
CA PHE A 299 -9.32 31.54 -0.69
C PHE A 299 -9.17 30.90 0.70
N LYS A 300 -10.23 30.96 1.53
CA LYS A 300 -10.27 30.31 2.84
C LYS A 300 -10.24 28.78 2.69
N ALA A 301 -11.12 28.22 1.86
CA ALA A 301 -11.18 26.77 1.63
C ALA A 301 -9.88 26.26 0.97
N PHE A 302 -9.32 27.01 0.03
CA PHE A 302 -8.04 26.71 -0.60
C PHE A 302 -6.88 26.68 0.41
N MET A 303 -6.81 27.62 1.35
CA MET A 303 -5.80 27.58 2.40
C MET A 303 -6.00 26.41 3.37
N ALA A 304 -7.25 26.11 3.76
CA ALA A 304 -7.57 24.95 4.58
C ALA A 304 -7.21 23.62 3.88
N PHE A 305 -7.42 23.56 2.56
CA PHE A 305 -7.02 22.45 1.69
C PHE A 305 -5.50 22.25 1.68
N LEU A 306 -4.74 23.32 1.44
CA LEU A 306 -3.27 23.26 1.44
C LEU A 306 -2.69 22.87 2.81
N ASN A 307 -3.29 23.38 3.89
CA ASN A 307 -2.91 23.05 5.27
C ASN A 307 -3.38 21.66 5.72
N ARG A 308 -4.22 21.00 4.91
CA ARG A 308 -4.80 19.69 5.21
C ARG A 308 -5.59 19.66 6.52
N GLU A 309 -6.30 20.74 6.83
CA GLU A 309 -7.03 20.91 8.10
C GLU A 309 -8.10 19.82 8.34
N GLN A 310 -8.60 19.20 7.27
CA GLN A 310 -9.52 18.05 7.33
C GLN A 310 -8.95 16.85 8.10
N TYR A 311 -7.62 16.64 8.08
CA TYR A 311 -6.98 15.53 8.79
C TYR A 311 -6.54 15.88 10.21
N GLY A 312 -6.88 17.09 10.69
CA GLY A 312 -6.56 17.60 12.02
C GLY A 312 -5.71 18.86 12.01
N THR A 313 -5.67 19.54 13.16
CA THR A 313 -5.02 20.85 13.34
C THR A 313 -3.80 20.80 14.28
N ASP A 314 -3.37 19.60 14.67
CA ASP A 314 -2.22 19.42 15.55
C ASP A 314 -0.94 20.04 14.94
N SER A 315 -0.18 20.76 15.76
CA SER A 315 1.12 21.27 15.35
C SER A 315 2.09 20.12 15.07
N MET A 316 2.50 20.02 13.80
CA MET A 316 3.42 18.99 13.31
C MET A 316 4.77 18.97 14.07
N LEU A 317 5.22 20.13 14.58
CA LEU A 317 6.47 20.24 15.33
C LEU A 317 6.33 19.67 16.75
N THR A 318 5.22 19.95 17.43
CA THR A 318 5.01 19.45 18.79
C THR A 318 4.62 17.98 18.80
N THR A 319 3.86 17.51 17.80
CA THR A 319 3.58 16.08 17.62
C THR A 319 4.84 15.28 17.33
N MET A 320 5.82 15.81 16.59
CA MET A 320 7.10 15.12 16.37
C MET A 320 7.82 14.79 17.69
N LEU A 321 7.70 15.64 18.71
CA LEU A 321 8.32 15.47 20.03
C LEU A 321 7.47 14.60 20.96
N ASN A 322 6.15 14.63 20.83
CA ASN A 322 5.21 13.83 21.62
C ASN A 322 4.79 12.57 20.84
N ALA A 323 5.49 11.47 21.07
CA ALA A 323 5.29 10.22 20.33
C ALA A 323 3.85 9.69 20.49
N ARG A 324 3.17 9.43 19.36
CA ARG A 324 1.82 8.83 19.32
C ARG A 324 1.83 7.31 19.51
N ALA A 325 3.01 6.70 19.40
CA ALA A 325 3.26 5.28 19.62
C ALA A 325 4.68 5.10 20.18
N ASP A 326 5.02 3.88 20.59
CA ASP A 326 6.40 3.54 20.98
C ASP A 326 7.38 3.87 19.83
N ARG A 327 8.52 4.46 20.16
CA ARG A 327 9.61 4.71 19.20
C ARG A 327 10.21 3.42 18.68
N ALA A 328 10.19 2.34 19.47
CA ALA A 328 10.57 1.02 19.01
C ALA A 328 9.65 0.59 17.86
N PHE A 329 8.33 0.70 18.01
CA PHE A 329 7.38 0.44 16.92
C PHE A 329 7.68 1.30 15.68
N GLN A 330 7.78 2.63 15.85
CA GLN A 330 7.99 3.54 14.71
C GLN A 330 9.30 3.28 13.96
N PHE A 331 10.42 3.12 14.67
CA PHE A 331 11.72 2.95 14.02
C PHE A 331 11.97 1.51 13.60
N TRP A 332 11.51 0.51 14.35
CA TRP A 332 11.79 -0.90 14.08
C TRP A 332 10.71 -1.53 13.18
N ASP A 333 9.47 -1.57 13.66
CA ASP A 333 8.36 -2.28 13.00
C ASP A 333 7.72 -1.51 11.84
N VAL A 334 8.00 -0.21 11.72
CA VAL A 334 7.63 0.58 10.53
C VAL A 334 8.86 0.82 9.66
N GLN A 335 9.78 1.68 10.09
CA GLN A 335 10.87 2.15 9.23
C GLN A 335 11.88 1.04 8.85
N MET A 336 12.51 0.39 9.83
CA MET A 336 13.58 -0.59 9.57
C MET A 336 13.05 -1.87 8.92
N LYS A 337 11.85 -2.32 9.30
CA LYS A 337 11.11 -3.38 8.63
C LYS A 337 11.11 -3.17 7.11
N TYR A 338 10.60 -2.03 6.65
CA TYR A 338 10.55 -1.75 5.22
C TYR A 338 11.92 -1.51 4.60
N PHE A 339 12.88 -0.94 5.33
CA PHE A 339 14.26 -0.82 4.84
C PHE A 339 14.89 -2.19 4.53
N PHE A 340 14.65 -3.18 5.38
CA PHE A 340 15.12 -4.54 5.18
C PHE A 340 14.36 -5.33 4.11
N GLN A 341 13.13 -4.91 3.80
CA GLN A 341 12.32 -5.49 2.73
C GLN A 341 12.82 -5.14 1.31
N GLN A 342 13.60 -4.06 1.16
CA GLN A 342 13.84 -3.47 -0.15
C GLN A 342 14.68 -4.32 -1.10
N PHE A 343 15.70 -5.00 -0.58
CA PHE A 343 16.73 -5.65 -1.40
C PHE A 343 16.85 -7.14 -1.06
N PRO A 344 15.80 -7.96 -1.26
CA PRO A 344 15.93 -9.40 -1.10
C PRO A 344 16.93 -9.97 -2.11
N PHE A 345 17.67 -10.99 -1.71
CA PHE A 345 18.66 -11.65 -2.56
C PHE A 345 18.84 -13.11 -2.12
N PRO A 346 18.91 -14.10 -3.05
CA PRO A 346 18.78 -15.52 -2.73
C PRO A 346 19.96 -16.15 -1.96
N LEU A 347 21.05 -15.43 -1.69
CA LEU A 347 22.20 -15.94 -0.94
C LEU A 347 22.35 -15.24 0.41
N LEU A 348 22.86 -15.96 1.41
CA LEU A 348 23.08 -15.46 2.78
C LEU A 348 21.83 -14.81 3.38
N GLU A 349 20.67 -15.43 3.12
CA GLU A 349 19.36 -14.98 3.58
C GLU A 349 19.06 -15.49 4.99
N ARG A 350 18.46 -14.64 5.82
CA ARG A 350 17.88 -15.00 7.11
C ARG A 350 16.50 -14.39 7.24
N THR A 351 15.56 -15.14 7.79
CA THR A 351 14.24 -14.63 8.13
C THR A 351 14.31 -13.89 9.45
N VAL A 352 13.84 -12.65 9.46
CA VAL A 352 13.61 -11.86 10.67
C VAL A 352 12.12 -11.52 10.71
N THR A 353 11.47 -11.87 11.81
CA THR A 353 10.04 -11.62 12.00
C THR A 353 9.85 -10.27 12.67
N PHE A 354 9.20 -9.36 11.95
CA PHE A 354 8.75 -8.06 12.46
C PHE A 354 7.27 -8.14 12.85
N ARG A 355 6.74 -7.06 13.43
CA ARG A 355 5.30 -6.89 13.60
C ARG A 355 4.70 -6.16 12.40
N LYS A 356 3.45 -6.47 12.03
CA LYS A 356 2.66 -5.64 11.10
C LYS A 356 2.36 -4.28 11.75
N THR A 357 2.18 -3.25 10.94
CA THR A 357 1.74 -1.95 11.44
C THR A 357 0.25 -1.92 11.73
N THR A 358 -0.51 -2.85 11.14
CA THR A 358 -1.97 -2.95 11.28
C THR A 358 -2.42 -3.68 12.54
N GLY A 359 -1.50 -4.34 13.26
CA GLY A 359 -1.77 -5.05 14.51
C GLY A 359 -0.65 -5.98 14.93
N ASP A 360 -0.85 -6.73 16.01
CA ASP A 360 0.12 -7.64 16.64
C ASP A 360 0.32 -8.96 15.87
N ILE A 361 0.49 -8.86 14.55
CA ILE A 361 0.61 -10.00 13.64
C ILE A 361 2.08 -10.14 13.18
N PRO A 362 2.67 -11.34 13.21
CA PRO A 362 3.98 -11.60 12.63
C PRO A 362 4.08 -11.22 11.14
N HIS A 363 5.17 -10.56 10.77
CA HIS A 363 5.52 -10.19 9.40
C HIS A 363 6.96 -10.65 9.09
N PRO A 364 7.13 -11.88 8.56
CA PRO A 364 8.45 -12.41 8.24
C PRO A 364 9.05 -11.67 7.04
N ILE A 365 10.26 -11.13 7.22
CA ILE A 365 11.04 -10.51 6.15
C ILE A 365 12.32 -11.30 5.95
N PHE A 366 12.58 -11.62 4.69
CA PHE A 366 13.82 -12.27 4.29
C PHE A 366 14.92 -11.23 4.02
N ILE A 367 15.97 -11.26 4.84
CA ILE A 367 17.07 -10.30 4.80
C ILE A 367 18.32 -11.01 4.29
N SER A 368 18.86 -10.57 3.15
CA SER A 368 20.16 -11.03 2.65
C SER A 368 21.28 -10.12 3.12
N LEU A 369 22.33 -10.68 3.72
CA LEU A 369 23.48 -9.88 4.16
C LEU A 369 24.26 -9.22 3.01
N ILE A 370 24.12 -9.68 1.77
CA ILE A 370 24.93 -9.24 0.62
C ILE A 370 24.68 -7.78 0.23
N PRO A 371 23.45 -7.36 -0.15
CA PRO A 371 23.17 -5.97 -0.50
C PRO A 371 23.49 -5.02 0.66
N TYR A 372 23.16 -5.39 1.90
CA TYR A 372 23.42 -4.54 3.06
C TYR A 372 24.92 -4.42 3.38
N SER A 373 25.71 -5.50 3.29
CA SER A 373 27.17 -5.42 3.47
C SER A 373 27.82 -4.59 2.37
N LEU A 374 27.37 -4.75 1.12
CA LEU A 374 27.89 -3.97 0.00
C LEU A 374 27.55 -2.49 0.13
N GLY A 375 26.32 -2.17 0.56
CA GLY A 375 25.88 -0.81 0.87
C GLY A 375 26.66 -0.18 2.03
N LEU A 376 26.88 -0.91 3.13
CA LEU A 376 27.70 -0.43 4.25
C LEU A 376 29.16 -0.21 3.85
N TRP A 377 29.73 -1.10 3.03
CA TRP A 377 31.06 -0.92 2.47
C TRP A 377 31.14 0.33 1.59
N GLY A 378 30.17 0.53 0.72
CA GLY A 378 30.10 1.72 -0.13
C GLY A 378 29.88 3.02 0.66
N LEU A 379 29.10 2.97 1.74
CA LEU A 379 28.91 4.07 2.68
C LEU A 379 30.25 4.48 3.29
N PHE A 380 30.98 3.52 3.89
CA PHE A 380 32.28 3.76 4.50
C PHE A 380 33.31 4.26 3.49
N TRP A 381 33.39 3.61 2.32
CA TRP A 381 34.30 4.00 1.26
C TRP A 381 34.02 5.40 0.72
N HIS A 382 32.74 5.75 0.50
CA HIS A 382 32.35 7.10 0.07
C HIS A 382 32.72 8.15 1.13
N ALA A 383 32.48 7.88 2.42
CA ALA A 383 32.85 8.78 3.50
C ALA A 383 34.37 9.06 3.54
N GLN A 384 35.20 8.05 3.29
CA GLN A 384 36.65 8.20 3.26
C GLN A 384 37.15 8.95 2.03
N ARG A 385 36.55 8.70 0.85
CA ARG A 385 37.03 9.24 -0.43
C ARG A 385 36.49 10.63 -0.75
N ASP A 386 35.23 10.90 -0.40
CA ASP A 386 34.57 12.18 -0.65
C ASP A 386 33.55 12.50 0.45
N TRP A 387 34.05 12.87 1.62
CA TRP A 387 33.23 13.25 2.78
C TRP A 387 32.19 14.32 2.46
N ARG A 388 32.49 15.24 1.52
CA ARG A 388 31.62 16.37 1.18
C ARG A 388 30.33 15.93 0.52
N ARG A 389 30.42 15.07 -0.52
CA ARG A 389 29.22 14.51 -1.16
C ARG A 389 28.60 13.38 -0.33
N PHE A 390 29.40 12.65 0.44
CA PHE A 390 28.89 11.70 1.42
C PHE A 390 27.92 12.35 2.41
N ALA A 391 28.28 13.51 2.99
CA ALA A 391 27.44 14.21 3.96
C ALA A 391 26.04 14.53 3.42
N ALA A 392 25.92 14.88 2.13
CA ALA A 392 24.64 15.14 1.50
C ALA A 392 23.78 13.88 1.34
N ILE A 393 24.35 12.78 0.85
CA ILE A 393 23.63 11.51 0.71
C ILE A 393 23.24 10.95 2.09
N PHE A 394 24.12 11.11 3.09
CA PHE A 394 23.86 10.72 4.47
C PHE A 394 22.73 11.56 5.10
N ALA A 395 22.71 12.87 4.85
CA ALA A 395 21.61 13.72 5.29
C ALA A 395 20.27 13.29 4.68
N MET A 396 20.24 12.93 3.39
CA MET A 396 19.05 12.39 2.75
C MET A 396 18.58 11.10 3.42
N PHE A 397 19.49 10.17 3.69
CA PHE A 397 19.19 8.91 4.38
C PHE A 397 18.57 9.14 5.76
N LEU A 398 19.11 10.09 6.54
CA LEU A 398 18.58 10.41 7.86
C LEU A 398 17.24 11.15 7.81
N ILE A 399 17.13 12.19 6.97
CA ILE A 399 15.93 13.03 6.89
C ILE A 399 14.75 12.24 6.31
N MET A 400 14.96 11.52 5.20
CA MET A 400 13.93 10.75 4.52
C MET A 400 13.76 9.33 5.07
N GLY A 401 14.45 9.00 6.17
CA GLY A 401 14.28 7.79 6.97
C GLY A 401 13.78 8.15 8.37
N PHE A 402 14.71 8.30 9.30
CA PHE A 402 14.43 8.57 10.72
C PHE A 402 13.71 9.89 10.96
N GLY A 403 14.12 10.97 10.27
CA GLY A 403 13.49 12.27 10.37
C GLY A 403 12.02 12.22 9.96
N LEU A 404 11.71 11.52 8.86
CA LEU A 404 10.35 11.34 8.38
C LEU A 404 9.53 10.44 9.31
N SER A 405 10.12 9.38 9.87
CA SER A 405 9.45 8.55 10.87
C SER A 405 9.02 9.35 12.10
N MET A 406 9.90 10.24 12.57
CA MET A 406 9.57 11.16 13.65
C MET A 406 8.50 12.19 13.24
N TYR A 407 8.62 12.75 12.04
CA TYR A 407 7.69 13.77 11.51
C TYR A 407 6.27 13.22 11.33
N LEU A 408 6.14 12.04 10.73
CA LEU A 408 4.84 11.39 10.52
C LEU A 408 4.23 10.90 11.83
N ASN A 409 5.07 10.62 12.84
CA ASN A 409 4.68 10.21 14.19
C ASN A 409 3.51 9.22 14.17
N MET A 410 3.67 8.12 13.42
CA MET A 410 2.59 7.19 13.12
C MET A 410 2.02 6.57 14.41
N PRO A 411 0.70 6.61 14.64
CA PRO A 411 0.07 5.91 15.77
C PRO A 411 0.09 4.38 15.58
N ASP A 412 -0.21 3.66 16.65
CA ASP A 412 -0.31 2.20 16.67
C ASP A 412 -1.73 1.80 17.11
N PRO A 413 -2.50 1.05 16.30
CA PRO A 413 -2.15 0.53 14.97
C PRO A 413 -2.31 1.56 13.83
N GLN A 414 -1.72 1.25 12.67
CA GLN A 414 -1.95 1.94 11.40
C GLN A 414 -3.09 1.28 10.61
N PRO A 415 -3.82 2.03 9.77
CA PRO A 415 -4.86 1.45 8.92
C PRO A 415 -4.31 0.62 7.76
N ARG A 416 -3.06 0.84 7.34
CA ARG A 416 -2.35 0.09 6.29
C ARG A 416 -0.84 0.21 6.44
N GLU A 417 -0.12 -0.71 5.78
CA GLU A 417 1.33 -0.64 5.62
C GLU A 417 1.74 0.55 4.72
N ARG A 418 2.83 1.26 5.05
CA ARG A 418 3.24 2.53 4.40
C ARG A 418 4.71 2.59 4.00
N HIS A 419 5.19 1.57 3.28
CA HIS A 419 6.60 1.49 2.85
C HIS A 419 7.04 2.61 1.90
N TYR A 420 6.12 3.18 1.10
CA TYR A 420 6.41 4.19 0.08
C TYR A 420 6.91 5.53 0.63
N VAL A 421 6.67 5.85 1.91
CA VAL A 421 7.07 7.15 2.48
C VAL A 421 8.60 7.28 2.62
N PHE A 422 9.33 6.17 2.76
CA PHE A 422 10.78 6.18 3.00
C PHE A 422 11.64 6.02 1.72
N GLY A 423 11.06 6.27 0.53
CA GLY A 423 11.74 6.08 -0.76
C GLY A 423 13.12 6.75 -0.86
N GLY A 424 13.29 7.93 -0.24
CA GLY A 424 14.58 8.64 -0.21
C GLY A 424 15.69 7.91 0.57
N MET A 425 15.33 7.19 1.63
CA MET A 425 16.27 6.33 2.39
C MET A 425 16.75 5.16 1.53
N TYR A 426 15.84 4.54 0.77
CA TYR A 426 16.15 3.41 -0.11
C TYR A 426 17.06 3.84 -1.27
N LEU A 427 16.77 4.99 -1.87
CA LEU A 427 17.61 5.63 -2.87
C LEU A 427 19.03 5.87 -2.34
N ALA A 428 19.17 6.53 -1.18
CA ALA A 428 20.48 6.82 -0.60
C ALA A 428 21.31 5.54 -0.40
N PHE A 429 20.66 4.48 0.09
CA PHE A 429 21.33 3.21 0.30
C PHE A 429 21.71 2.50 -1.00
N ALA A 430 20.84 2.54 -2.03
CA ALA A 430 21.15 1.99 -3.35
C ALA A 430 22.35 2.70 -4.03
N LEU A 431 22.49 4.02 -3.85
CA LEU A 431 23.68 4.75 -4.28
C LEU A 431 24.94 4.17 -3.63
N TRP A 432 24.91 3.88 -2.33
CA TRP A 432 26.04 3.25 -1.64
C TRP A 432 26.27 1.80 -2.07
N ILE A 433 25.24 1.01 -2.38
CA ILE A 433 25.43 -0.34 -2.96
C ILE A 433 26.27 -0.24 -4.25
N GLY A 434 25.92 0.67 -5.16
CA GLY A 434 26.70 0.88 -6.39
C GLY A 434 28.11 1.39 -6.13
N LEU A 435 28.29 2.36 -5.23
CA LEU A 435 29.63 2.88 -4.87
C LEU A 435 30.49 1.81 -4.17
N GLY A 436 29.88 0.92 -3.39
CA GLY A 436 30.54 -0.25 -2.82
C GLY A 436 31.05 -1.20 -3.92
N TRP A 437 30.26 -1.36 -5.00
CA TRP A 437 30.69 -2.13 -6.16
C TRP A 437 31.86 -1.45 -6.91
N VAL A 438 31.80 -0.12 -7.09
CA VAL A 438 32.93 0.67 -7.63
C VAL A 438 34.19 0.43 -6.80
N ALA A 439 34.08 0.47 -5.47
CA ALA A 439 35.21 0.28 -4.56
C ALA A 439 35.84 -1.11 -4.68
N ILE A 440 35.04 -2.16 -4.84
CA ILE A 440 35.52 -3.54 -5.04
C ILE A 440 36.27 -3.65 -6.36
N ILE A 441 35.68 -3.16 -7.45
CA ILE A 441 36.32 -3.21 -8.78
C ILE A 441 37.63 -2.41 -8.77
N GLU A 442 37.65 -1.24 -8.15
CA GLU A 442 38.84 -0.41 -8.05
C GLU A 442 39.97 -1.12 -7.27
N SER A 443 39.63 -1.73 -6.14
CA SER A 443 40.58 -2.49 -5.30
C SER A 443 41.17 -3.69 -6.05
N ILE A 444 40.34 -4.38 -6.82
CA ILE A 444 40.76 -5.49 -7.69
C ILE A 444 41.63 -4.98 -8.83
N ARG A 445 41.26 -3.86 -9.46
CA ARG A 445 42.01 -3.26 -10.56
C ARG A 445 43.41 -2.85 -10.09
N GLU A 446 43.54 -2.22 -8.93
CA GLU A 446 44.86 -1.84 -8.38
C GLU A 446 45.79 -3.05 -8.17
N LYS A 447 45.25 -4.19 -7.74
CA LYS A 447 46.02 -5.40 -7.42
C LYS A 447 46.24 -6.34 -8.61
N LEU A 448 45.23 -6.53 -9.46
CA LEU A 448 45.14 -7.61 -10.45
C LEU A 448 45.03 -7.14 -11.91
N ALA A 449 44.75 -5.86 -12.20
CA ALA A 449 44.65 -5.39 -13.59
C ALA A 449 45.98 -5.41 -14.37
N LYS A 450 47.10 -5.63 -13.69
CA LYS A 450 48.40 -5.88 -14.33
C LYS A 450 48.47 -7.23 -15.06
N LEU A 451 47.56 -8.17 -14.74
CA LEU A 451 47.54 -9.53 -15.29
C LEU A 451 46.57 -9.66 -16.48
N SER A 452 45.34 -9.15 -16.39
CA SER A 452 44.40 -9.12 -17.53
C SER A 452 43.27 -8.08 -17.38
N PRO A 453 43.05 -7.19 -18.37
CA PRO A 453 41.89 -6.32 -18.44
C PRO A 453 40.54 -7.05 -18.53
N SER A 454 40.50 -8.28 -19.07
CA SER A 454 39.25 -9.06 -19.19
C SER A 454 38.69 -9.49 -17.84
N LEU A 455 39.55 -9.70 -16.84
CA LEU A 455 39.14 -10.05 -15.48
C LEU A 455 38.36 -8.90 -14.83
N VAL A 456 38.78 -7.66 -15.05
CA VAL A 456 38.09 -6.46 -14.53
C VAL A 456 36.69 -6.34 -15.13
N ILE A 457 36.53 -6.66 -16.42
CA ILE A 457 35.21 -6.68 -17.08
C ILE A 457 34.34 -7.82 -16.51
N GLY A 458 34.91 -9.02 -16.32
CA GLY A 458 34.20 -10.15 -15.73
C GLY A 458 33.67 -9.84 -14.33
N VAL A 459 34.50 -9.26 -13.46
CA VAL A 459 34.06 -8.77 -12.15
C VAL A 459 33.02 -7.66 -12.29
N ALA A 460 33.24 -6.68 -13.19
CA ALA A 460 32.27 -5.62 -13.39
C ALA A 460 30.86 -6.14 -13.73
N LEU A 461 30.77 -7.14 -14.61
CA LEU A 461 29.50 -7.79 -14.98
C LEU A 461 28.93 -8.69 -13.86
N PHE A 462 29.78 -9.31 -13.04
CA PHE A 462 29.33 -10.14 -11.92
C PHE A 462 28.43 -9.38 -10.93
N GLY A 463 28.63 -8.07 -10.78
CA GLY A 463 27.78 -7.23 -9.92
C GLY A 463 26.31 -7.19 -10.36
N LEU A 464 26.03 -7.44 -11.65
CA LEU A 464 24.66 -7.48 -12.17
C LEU A 464 23.87 -8.70 -11.65
N LEU A 465 24.53 -9.69 -11.03
CA LEU A 465 23.83 -10.76 -10.34
C LEU A 465 23.00 -10.23 -9.17
N LEU A 466 23.43 -9.17 -8.49
CA LEU A 466 22.68 -8.57 -7.38
C LEU A 466 21.29 -8.09 -7.83
N PRO A 467 21.16 -7.14 -8.77
CA PRO A 467 19.85 -6.72 -9.26
C PRO A 467 19.07 -7.85 -9.95
N ALA A 468 19.75 -8.80 -10.62
CA ALA A 468 19.07 -9.96 -11.20
C ALA A 468 18.45 -10.89 -10.13
N GLY A 469 19.14 -11.08 -9.00
CA GLY A 469 18.63 -11.84 -7.86
C GLY A 469 17.47 -11.14 -7.16
N THR A 470 17.56 -9.81 -6.98
CA THR A 470 16.46 -9.00 -6.45
C THR A 470 15.24 -9.03 -7.38
N PHE A 471 15.45 -8.89 -8.69
CA PHE A 471 14.42 -9.05 -9.71
C PHE A 471 13.73 -10.42 -9.60
N ALA A 472 14.51 -11.51 -9.56
CA ALA A 472 13.95 -12.86 -9.50
C ALA A 472 13.11 -13.11 -8.24
N LYS A 473 13.51 -12.56 -7.08
CA LYS A 473 12.76 -12.69 -5.83
C LYS A 473 11.47 -11.87 -5.81
N LEU A 474 11.43 -10.74 -6.51
CA LEU A 474 10.31 -9.80 -6.46
C LEU A 474 9.39 -9.85 -7.69
N TYR A 475 9.78 -10.49 -8.79
CA TYR A 475 9.02 -10.48 -10.05
C TYR A 475 7.54 -10.86 -9.84
N HIS A 476 7.26 -12.04 -9.27
CA HIS A 476 5.88 -12.50 -9.05
C HIS A 476 5.12 -11.68 -8.00
N ILE A 477 5.82 -11.00 -7.09
CA ILE A 477 5.19 -10.13 -6.08
C ILE A 477 4.78 -8.79 -6.71
N GLN A 478 5.56 -8.29 -7.66
CA GLN A 478 5.39 -6.98 -8.28
C GLN A 478 4.61 -7.04 -9.60
N ASP A 479 4.50 -8.20 -10.23
CA ASP A 479 3.76 -8.39 -11.47
C ASP A 479 2.26 -8.18 -11.24
N ARG A 480 1.72 -7.08 -11.76
CA ARG A 480 0.28 -6.75 -11.74
C ARG A 480 -0.42 -7.20 -13.03
N THR A 481 0.24 -7.96 -13.90
CA THR A 481 -0.36 -8.46 -15.13
C THR A 481 -1.63 -9.26 -14.80
N GLY A 482 -2.73 -8.92 -15.45
CA GLY A 482 -4.01 -9.61 -15.24
C GLY A 482 -4.77 -9.16 -13.98
N ASP A 483 -4.28 -8.18 -13.22
CA ASP A 483 -5.03 -7.63 -12.09
C ASP A 483 -6.20 -6.75 -12.58
N TYR A 484 -7.37 -7.37 -12.68
CA TYR A 484 -8.65 -6.72 -12.96
C TYR A 484 -9.54 -6.62 -11.72
N ILE A 485 -9.00 -6.93 -10.53
CA ILE A 485 -9.80 -7.23 -9.35
C ILE A 485 -10.55 -5.99 -8.89
N ALA A 486 -9.89 -4.83 -8.75
CA ALA A 486 -10.54 -3.61 -8.30
C ALA A 486 -11.62 -3.12 -9.29
N TYR A 487 -11.37 -3.28 -10.60
CA TYR A 487 -12.36 -2.99 -11.64
C TYR A 487 -13.59 -3.88 -11.49
N ASP A 488 -13.41 -5.20 -11.45
CA ASP A 488 -14.52 -6.16 -11.38
C ASP A 488 -15.26 -6.04 -10.04
N TYR A 489 -14.55 -5.75 -8.95
CA TYR A 489 -15.13 -5.48 -7.64
C TYR A 489 -16.12 -4.30 -7.69
N ALA A 490 -15.68 -3.15 -8.22
CA ALA A 490 -16.52 -1.97 -8.40
C ALA A 490 -17.67 -2.20 -9.39
N TYR A 491 -17.40 -2.92 -10.47
CA TYR A 491 -18.40 -3.24 -11.49
C TYR A 491 -19.54 -4.07 -10.90
N ASN A 492 -19.19 -5.10 -10.12
CA ASN A 492 -20.15 -5.99 -9.49
C ASN A 492 -21.00 -5.27 -8.43
N MET A 493 -20.42 -4.33 -7.68
CA MET A 493 -21.20 -3.45 -6.80
C MET A 493 -22.20 -2.59 -7.59
N LEU A 494 -21.76 -1.90 -8.65
CA LEU A 494 -22.65 -1.03 -9.44
C LEU A 494 -23.75 -1.78 -10.18
N ILE A 495 -23.43 -2.92 -10.80
CA ILE A 495 -24.39 -3.64 -11.65
C ILE A 495 -25.45 -4.40 -10.83
N GLY A 496 -25.15 -4.66 -9.55
CA GLY A 496 -26.09 -5.23 -8.58
C GLY A 496 -27.16 -4.24 -8.12
N CYS A 497 -26.91 -2.93 -8.27
CA CYS A 497 -27.85 -1.88 -7.88
C CYS A 497 -28.99 -1.68 -8.90
N GLU A 498 -30.18 -1.34 -8.44
CA GLU A 498 -31.31 -0.96 -9.31
C GLU A 498 -31.08 0.41 -9.98
N GLU A 499 -31.83 0.74 -11.04
CA GLU A 499 -31.72 2.01 -11.75
C GLU A 499 -32.02 3.21 -10.84
N ASN A 500 -31.27 4.31 -10.98
CA ASN A 500 -31.42 5.56 -10.21
C ASN A 500 -31.29 5.39 -8.68
N SER A 501 -30.60 4.34 -8.24
CA SER A 501 -30.40 4.03 -6.82
C SER A 501 -29.36 4.91 -6.14
N VAL A 502 -29.36 4.89 -4.81
CA VAL A 502 -28.30 5.46 -3.96
C VAL A 502 -27.49 4.31 -3.38
N LEU A 503 -26.18 4.30 -3.60
CA LEU A 503 -25.25 3.32 -3.06
C LEU A 503 -24.36 3.96 -2.00
N PHE A 504 -24.58 3.61 -0.74
CA PHE A 504 -23.69 3.96 0.35
C PHE A 504 -22.43 3.08 0.30
N THR A 505 -21.25 3.69 0.45
CA THR A 505 -19.94 3.05 0.45
C THR A 505 -19.13 3.44 1.68
N ASN A 506 -18.04 2.73 1.98
CA ASN A 506 -17.19 3.04 3.14
C ASN A 506 -15.70 3.08 2.78
N GLY A 507 -15.20 4.31 2.62
CA GLY A 507 -13.79 4.58 2.37
C GLY A 507 -13.36 4.38 0.90
N ASP A 508 -12.05 4.37 0.73
CA ASP A 508 -11.38 4.57 -0.56
C ASP A 508 -11.54 3.36 -1.50
N ASN A 509 -11.39 2.15 -0.95
CA ASN A 509 -11.41 0.90 -1.73
C ASN A 509 -12.76 0.57 -2.36
N ASP A 510 -13.84 1.12 -1.80
CA ASP A 510 -15.14 1.09 -2.46
C ASP A 510 -15.25 2.24 -3.46
N THR A 511 -15.06 3.46 -2.97
CA THR A 511 -15.49 4.69 -3.65
C THR A 511 -14.65 5.04 -4.87
N PHE A 512 -13.32 4.91 -4.79
CA PHE A 512 -12.44 5.38 -5.84
C PHE A 512 -12.50 4.53 -7.11
N PRO A 513 -12.52 3.18 -7.03
CA PRO A 513 -12.84 2.34 -8.19
C PRO A 513 -14.23 2.62 -8.79
N LEU A 514 -15.24 2.93 -7.96
CA LEU A 514 -16.58 3.29 -8.44
C LEU A 514 -16.58 4.61 -9.21
N TRP A 515 -15.91 5.64 -8.69
CA TRP A 515 -15.74 6.91 -9.39
C TRP A 515 -14.98 6.75 -10.71
N PHE A 516 -13.97 5.87 -10.77
CA PHE A 516 -13.32 5.51 -12.02
C PHE A 516 -14.32 4.93 -13.03
N LEU A 517 -15.11 3.91 -12.65
CA LEU A 517 -16.09 3.30 -13.56
C LEU A 517 -17.17 4.28 -14.01
N GLN A 518 -17.64 5.16 -13.13
CA GLN A 518 -18.63 6.16 -13.50
C GLN A 518 -17.98 7.19 -14.43
N GLU A 519 -16.92 7.86 -14.01
CA GLU A 519 -16.43 9.06 -14.69
C GLU A 519 -15.57 8.80 -15.91
N VAL A 520 -14.83 7.68 -15.93
CA VAL A 520 -13.95 7.32 -17.03
C VAL A 520 -14.64 6.36 -18.00
N GLU A 521 -15.24 5.29 -17.48
CA GLU A 521 -15.87 4.23 -18.29
C GLU A 521 -17.33 4.53 -18.64
N GLY A 522 -17.98 5.48 -17.96
CA GLY A 522 -19.38 5.85 -18.23
C GLY A 522 -20.40 4.82 -17.73
N ILE A 523 -20.02 3.94 -16.81
CA ILE A 523 -20.85 2.83 -16.33
C ILE A 523 -21.74 3.30 -15.18
N ARG A 524 -23.06 3.06 -15.27
CA ARG A 524 -24.03 3.30 -14.19
C ARG A 524 -23.94 4.71 -13.57
N LYS A 525 -23.84 5.74 -14.42
CA LYS A 525 -23.90 7.15 -13.99
C LYS A 525 -25.24 7.56 -13.36
N ASP A 526 -26.27 6.72 -13.46
CA ASP A 526 -27.57 6.89 -12.80
C ASP A 526 -27.51 6.62 -11.28
N VAL A 527 -26.58 5.79 -10.82
CA VAL A 527 -26.43 5.43 -9.40
C VAL A 527 -25.66 6.52 -8.67
N ARG A 528 -26.20 7.05 -7.57
CA ARG A 528 -25.45 8.00 -6.74
C ARG A 528 -24.62 7.26 -5.69
N VAL A 529 -23.29 7.32 -5.82
CA VAL A 529 -22.35 6.82 -4.81
C VAL A 529 -22.24 7.82 -3.64
N VAL A 530 -22.39 7.32 -2.42
CA VAL A 530 -22.35 8.08 -1.16
C VAL A 530 -21.33 7.48 -0.20
N ASN A 531 -20.14 8.06 -0.15
CA ASN A 531 -19.07 7.63 0.76
C ASN A 531 -19.35 8.12 2.19
N LEU A 532 -19.60 7.20 3.11
CA LEU A 532 -19.88 7.52 4.51
C LEU A 532 -18.71 8.23 5.20
N SER A 533 -17.46 7.93 4.81
CA SER A 533 -16.26 8.58 5.35
C SER A 533 -16.09 10.03 4.91
N LEU A 534 -16.82 10.46 3.87
CA LEU A 534 -16.91 11.85 3.41
C LEU A 534 -18.23 12.50 3.81
N LEU A 535 -19.27 11.72 4.16
CA LEU A 535 -20.62 12.17 4.58
C LEU A 535 -20.66 12.83 5.97
N ASN A 536 -19.51 13.28 6.45
CA ASN A 536 -19.30 14.10 7.62
C ASN A 536 -18.70 15.47 7.27
N THR A 537 -18.51 15.77 5.98
CA THR A 537 -17.94 17.02 5.48
C THR A 537 -19.01 17.86 4.77
N ASN A 538 -18.93 19.19 4.93
CA ASN A 538 -19.92 20.14 4.41
C ASN A 538 -19.92 20.16 2.87
N TRP A 539 -18.73 20.19 2.27
CA TRP A 539 -18.55 20.19 0.81
C TRP A 539 -19.21 18.95 0.19
N TYR A 540 -19.04 17.77 0.79
CA TYR A 540 -19.59 16.54 0.23
C TYR A 540 -21.11 16.50 0.38
N ILE A 541 -21.65 16.93 1.53
CA ILE A 541 -23.10 17.04 1.74
C ILE A 541 -23.72 17.98 0.70
N LYS A 542 -23.11 19.15 0.44
CA LYS A 542 -23.57 20.10 -0.59
C LYS A 542 -23.45 19.51 -1.99
N GLN A 543 -22.35 18.83 -2.30
CA GLN A 543 -22.15 18.16 -3.59
C GLN A 543 -23.20 17.08 -3.87
N LEU A 544 -23.62 16.32 -2.85
CA LEU A 544 -24.72 15.34 -2.93
C LEU A 544 -26.08 16.00 -3.19
N ARG A 545 -26.33 17.16 -2.58
CA ARG A 545 -27.56 17.94 -2.74
C ARG A 545 -27.66 18.60 -4.12
N ASP A 546 -26.56 19.18 -4.58
CA ASP A 546 -26.57 20.18 -5.65
C ASP A 546 -26.13 19.65 -7.02
N ARG A 547 -25.34 18.56 -7.07
CA ARG A 547 -24.81 17.98 -8.33
C ARG A 547 -25.52 16.68 -8.69
N GLU A 548 -25.80 16.45 -9.97
CA GLU A 548 -26.43 15.21 -10.45
C GLU A 548 -25.50 13.99 -10.36
N PRO A 549 -26.02 12.78 -10.06
CA PRO A 549 -27.40 12.47 -9.66
C PRO A 549 -27.72 12.94 -8.24
N LYS A 550 -28.75 13.78 -8.05
CA LYS A 550 -29.00 14.44 -6.76
C LYS A 550 -29.61 13.54 -5.68
N ILE A 551 -29.29 13.87 -4.43
CA ILE A 551 -29.98 13.42 -3.23
C ILE A 551 -30.85 14.56 -2.70
N ASP A 552 -32.10 14.28 -2.32
CA ASP A 552 -33.05 15.27 -1.77
C ASP A 552 -32.66 15.67 -0.33
N ILE A 553 -31.51 16.34 -0.17
CA ILE A 553 -31.03 16.86 1.10
C ILE A 553 -31.71 18.22 1.36
N ARG A 554 -32.53 18.28 2.41
CA ARG A 554 -33.37 19.45 2.72
C ARG A 554 -32.76 20.42 3.74
N PHE A 555 -31.45 20.36 3.91
CA PHE A 555 -30.72 21.29 4.78
C PHE A 555 -30.24 22.51 4.00
N ASP A 556 -30.31 23.67 4.64
CA ASP A 556 -29.69 24.90 4.14
C ASP A 556 -28.18 24.94 4.43
N ASP A 557 -27.48 25.85 3.76
CA ASP A 557 -26.02 25.97 3.90
C ASP A 557 -25.60 26.34 5.31
N THR A 558 -26.40 27.16 6.00
CA THR A 558 -26.12 27.59 7.37
C THR A 558 -26.05 26.38 8.30
N LEU A 559 -27.02 25.47 8.23
CA LEU A 559 -27.04 24.28 9.05
C LEU A 559 -25.90 23.32 8.68
N ILE A 560 -25.63 23.15 7.39
CA ILE A 560 -24.56 22.27 6.92
C ILE A 560 -23.20 22.75 7.43
N ASP A 561 -22.88 24.04 7.25
CA ASP A 561 -21.57 24.59 7.59
C ASP A 561 -21.37 24.79 9.10
N SER A 562 -22.43 25.09 9.85
CA SER A 562 -22.31 25.39 11.29
C SER A 562 -22.50 24.19 12.20
N VAL A 563 -23.30 23.17 11.83
CA VAL A 563 -23.70 22.10 12.75
C VAL A 563 -23.13 20.75 12.38
N LEU A 564 -23.06 20.47 11.08
CA LEU A 564 -22.67 19.16 10.57
C LEU A 564 -21.15 19.05 10.36
N THR A 565 -20.37 20.05 10.74
CA THR A 565 -18.92 20.06 10.50
C THR A 565 -18.05 20.68 11.60
N ASP A 566 -18.60 21.33 12.62
CA ASP A 566 -17.79 22.06 13.61
C ASP A 566 -17.66 21.34 14.97
N THR A 567 -16.60 21.69 15.70
CA THR A 567 -16.13 21.07 16.95
C THR A 567 -16.57 21.84 18.21
N GLN A 568 -17.39 22.87 18.05
CA GLN A 568 -17.83 23.70 19.17
C GLN A 568 -18.84 22.97 20.05
N LEU A 569 -18.81 23.29 21.35
CA LEU A 569 -19.66 22.64 22.35
C LEU A 569 -21.16 22.76 22.03
N VAL A 570 -21.58 23.91 21.49
CA VAL A 570 -22.97 24.16 21.09
C VAL A 570 -23.46 23.21 19.98
N ASP A 571 -22.58 22.82 19.06
CA ASP A 571 -22.92 21.92 17.95
C ASP A 571 -22.91 20.45 18.39
N LEU A 572 -22.11 20.11 19.41
CA LEU A 572 -22.17 18.81 20.07
C LEU A 572 -23.54 18.63 20.76
N TYR A 573 -24.06 19.64 21.47
CA TYR A 573 -25.39 19.56 22.09
C TYR A 573 -26.52 19.24 21.10
N ARG A 574 -26.40 19.70 19.84
CA ARG A 574 -27.38 19.42 18.77
C ARG A 574 -27.34 17.97 18.28
N ARG A 575 -26.27 17.24 18.57
CA ARG A 575 -26.05 15.84 18.20
C ARG A 575 -26.26 14.87 19.36
N LEU A 576 -26.58 15.37 20.55
CA LEU A 576 -26.97 14.54 21.68
C LEU A 576 -28.15 13.66 21.30
N TRP A 577 -28.00 12.39 21.59
CA TRP A 577 -28.94 11.39 21.14
C TRP A 577 -29.14 10.35 22.22
N GLU A 578 -30.38 10.26 22.68
CA GLU A 578 -30.84 9.13 23.46
C GLU A 578 -31.35 8.06 22.51
N PRO A 579 -30.98 6.78 22.70
CA PRO A 579 -31.49 5.67 21.92
C PRO A 579 -33.01 5.73 21.78
N LYS A 580 -33.46 5.82 20.52
CA LYS A 580 -34.89 5.91 20.15
C LYS A 580 -35.07 5.61 18.67
N ILE A 581 -36.31 5.42 18.26
CA ILE A 581 -36.70 5.36 16.85
C ILE A 581 -36.68 6.78 16.26
N PRO A 582 -35.85 7.07 15.25
CA PRO A 582 -35.85 8.40 14.62
C PRO A 582 -37.23 8.75 14.01
N PRO A 583 -37.68 10.01 14.10
CA PRO A 583 -38.93 10.45 13.47
C PRO A 583 -38.99 10.17 11.97
N GLU A 584 -37.85 10.26 11.30
CA GLU A 584 -37.66 9.93 9.89
C GLU A 584 -37.99 8.46 9.61
N PHE A 585 -37.41 7.55 10.40
CA PHE A 585 -37.65 6.10 10.29
C PHE A 585 -39.10 5.76 10.57
N LYS A 586 -39.67 6.33 11.64
CA LYS A 586 -41.09 6.17 11.97
C LYS A 586 -42.01 6.61 10.83
N ARG A 587 -41.68 7.69 10.12
CA ARG A 587 -42.46 8.21 8.98
C ARG A 587 -42.49 7.24 7.80
N ILE A 588 -41.36 6.58 7.53
CA ILE A 588 -41.22 5.65 6.40
C ILE A 588 -41.54 4.20 6.78
N GLY A 589 -41.98 3.94 8.02
CA GLY A 589 -42.42 2.64 8.50
C GLY A 589 -41.32 1.75 9.09
N LEU A 590 -40.13 2.29 9.38
CA LEU A 590 -39.03 1.56 10.01
C LEU A 590 -39.12 1.63 11.54
N ASP A 591 -39.32 0.49 12.17
CA ASP A 591 -39.40 0.32 13.63
C ASP A 591 -38.07 -0.21 14.18
N ILE A 592 -37.10 0.71 14.31
CA ILE A 592 -35.72 0.44 14.73
C ILE A 592 -35.23 1.56 15.63
N GLU A 593 -34.67 1.17 16.77
CA GLU A 593 -33.94 2.06 17.66
C GLU A 593 -32.51 2.30 17.17
N VAL A 594 -32.11 3.57 17.05
CA VAL A 594 -30.74 3.94 16.68
C VAL A 594 -29.95 4.27 17.94
N ASN A 595 -28.84 3.58 18.14
CA ASN A 595 -27.91 3.82 19.25
C ASN A 595 -26.87 4.88 18.90
N THR A 596 -26.24 5.45 19.94
CA THR A 596 -25.09 6.34 19.78
C THR A 596 -23.81 5.59 19.45
N LEU A 597 -22.77 6.33 19.08
CA LEU A 597 -21.43 5.78 18.98
C LEU A 597 -20.99 5.23 20.35
N GLU A 598 -20.40 4.05 20.38
CA GLU A 598 -19.94 3.42 21.62
C GLU A 598 -19.00 4.36 22.40
N GLY A 599 -19.28 4.52 23.70
CA GLY A 599 -18.53 5.43 24.58
C GLY A 599 -18.93 6.91 24.48
N HIS A 600 -19.94 7.26 23.67
CA HIS A 600 -20.41 8.63 23.48
C HIS A 600 -21.95 8.74 23.51
N ASP A 601 -22.46 9.91 23.90
CA ASP A 601 -23.90 10.22 23.89
C ASP A 601 -24.34 10.96 22.62
N LEU A 602 -23.58 10.81 21.53
CA LEU A 602 -23.71 11.60 20.30
C LEU A 602 -23.88 10.69 19.07
N LEU A 603 -24.71 11.14 18.11
CA LEU A 603 -24.65 10.60 16.76
C LEU A 603 -23.50 11.25 15.97
N ARG A 604 -22.85 10.45 15.10
CA ARG A 604 -21.92 11.01 14.12
C ARG A 604 -22.72 11.72 13.04
N VAL A 605 -22.09 12.67 12.37
CA VAL A 605 -22.72 13.42 11.27
C VAL A 605 -23.19 12.48 10.17
N GLN A 606 -22.36 11.50 9.78
CA GLN A 606 -22.73 10.48 8.79
C GLN A 606 -24.00 9.71 9.19
N ASP A 607 -24.19 9.39 10.48
CA ASP A 607 -25.35 8.63 10.97
C ASP A 607 -26.63 9.48 10.84
N ILE A 608 -26.53 10.75 11.25
CA ILE A 608 -27.61 11.73 11.07
C ILE A 608 -27.97 11.84 9.59
N MET A 609 -26.98 11.97 8.71
CA MET A 609 -27.21 12.10 7.27
C MET A 609 -27.86 10.86 6.67
N VAL A 610 -27.44 9.65 7.05
CA VAL A 610 -28.10 8.41 6.61
C VAL A 610 -29.57 8.40 7.02
N ILE A 611 -29.88 8.67 8.30
CA ILE A 611 -31.25 8.72 8.81
C ILE A 611 -32.11 9.72 8.01
N LYS A 612 -31.57 10.92 7.76
CA LYS A 612 -32.26 11.99 7.04
C LYS A 612 -32.47 11.66 5.56
N ILE A 613 -31.45 11.15 4.89
CA ILE A 613 -31.52 10.77 3.47
C ILE A 613 -32.59 9.68 3.28
N LEU A 614 -32.60 8.65 4.12
CA LEU A 614 -33.65 7.62 4.06
C LEU A 614 -35.05 8.21 4.28
N GLY A 615 -35.20 9.06 5.30
CA GLY A 615 -36.47 9.72 5.62
C GLY A 615 -37.00 10.66 4.55
N TRP A 616 -36.12 11.39 3.85
CA TRP A 616 -36.51 12.30 2.76
C TRP A 616 -36.77 11.57 1.44
N ASN A 617 -36.04 10.47 1.21
CA ASN A 617 -36.21 9.64 0.04
C ASN A 617 -37.62 9.03 -0.03
N GLU A 618 -38.25 8.67 1.10
CA GLU A 618 -39.63 8.14 1.15
C GLU A 618 -39.86 6.98 0.15
N TRP A 619 -38.88 6.08 0.02
CA TRP A 619 -38.88 4.96 -0.94
C TRP A 619 -38.94 5.35 -2.43
N LYS A 620 -38.67 6.61 -2.79
CA LYS A 620 -38.67 7.08 -4.19
C LYS A 620 -37.52 6.50 -5.01
N LYS A 621 -36.34 6.38 -4.41
CA LYS A 621 -35.17 5.72 -5.01
C LYS A 621 -34.80 4.46 -4.21
N PRO A 622 -34.38 3.37 -4.87
CA PRO A 622 -33.75 2.26 -4.18
C PRO A 622 -32.49 2.71 -3.44
N MET A 623 -32.24 2.16 -2.26
CA MET A 623 -31.06 2.48 -1.46
C MET A 623 -30.32 1.19 -1.13
N HIS A 624 -29.01 1.22 -1.32
CA HIS A 624 -28.12 0.08 -1.13
C HIS A 624 -26.97 0.49 -0.22
N PHE A 625 -26.51 -0.45 0.61
CA PHE A 625 -25.26 -0.35 1.36
C PHE A 625 -24.26 -1.33 0.75
N ALA A 626 -23.04 -0.91 0.48
CA ALA A 626 -21.97 -1.84 0.13
C ALA A 626 -21.77 -2.84 1.27
N ILE A 627 -21.48 -4.10 0.92
CA ILE A 627 -21.30 -5.18 1.91
C ILE A 627 -20.13 -4.91 2.89
N THR A 628 -19.16 -4.10 2.46
CA THR A 628 -18.00 -3.60 3.23
C THR A 628 -18.36 -2.67 4.38
N ILE A 629 -19.56 -2.10 4.40
CA ILE A 629 -19.98 -1.19 5.46
C ILE A 629 -20.17 -2.00 6.75
N PRO A 630 -19.43 -1.71 7.85
CA PRO A 630 -19.62 -2.42 9.11
C PRO A 630 -20.99 -2.11 9.73
N ALA A 631 -21.54 -3.03 10.51
CA ALA A 631 -22.86 -2.87 11.15
C ALA A 631 -22.96 -1.56 11.97
N SER A 632 -21.87 -1.15 12.63
CA SER A 632 -21.78 0.11 13.37
C SER A 632 -21.98 1.38 12.51
N ASN A 633 -21.89 1.28 11.18
CA ASN A 633 -22.11 2.38 10.24
C ASN A 633 -23.46 2.27 9.51
N ARG A 634 -24.34 1.33 9.89
CA ARG A 634 -25.65 1.07 9.24
C ARG A 634 -26.84 1.61 10.02
N VAL A 635 -26.61 2.37 11.10
CA VAL A 635 -27.66 2.99 11.94
C VAL A 635 -28.79 2.03 12.34
N GLY A 636 -28.44 0.79 12.68
CA GLY A 636 -29.39 -0.25 13.12
C GLY A 636 -30.25 -0.86 12.01
N LEU A 637 -30.02 -0.54 10.73
CA LEU A 637 -30.84 -0.99 9.61
C LEU A 637 -30.75 -2.49 9.32
N ASP A 638 -29.86 -3.25 9.96
CA ASP A 638 -29.61 -4.67 9.64
C ASP A 638 -30.88 -5.53 9.48
N PRO A 639 -31.94 -5.42 10.32
CA PRO A 639 -33.17 -6.21 10.14
C PRO A 639 -33.96 -5.89 8.86
N PHE A 640 -33.66 -4.76 8.21
CA PHE A 640 -34.30 -4.25 7.01
C PHE A 640 -33.35 -4.22 5.81
N LEU A 641 -32.13 -4.76 5.97
CA LEU A 641 -31.19 -4.92 4.87
C LEU A 641 -31.34 -6.32 4.27
N SER A 642 -31.33 -6.40 2.95
CA SER A 642 -31.41 -7.66 2.21
C SER A 642 -30.21 -7.76 1.26
N MET A 643 -29.33 -8.73 1.50
CA MET A 643 -28.19 -9.02 0.62
C MET A 643 -28.67 -9.44 -0.76
N VAL A 644 -28.31 -8.67 -1.78
CA VAL A 644 -28.59 -8.96 -3.19
C VAL A 644 -27.30 -9.26 -3.97
N GLY A 645 -26.18 -9.48 -3.28
CA GLY A 645 -24.83 -9.66 -3.84
C GLY A 645 -23.82 -8.80 -3.10
N MET A 646 -22.96 -8.10 -3.82
CA MET A 646 -21.95 -7.17 -3.27
C MET A 646 -22.56 -5.93 -2.58
N THR A 647 -23.89 -5.85 -2.52
CA THR A 647 -24.63 -4.78 -1.84
C THR A 647 -25.82 -5.35 -1.07
N MET A 648 -26.25 -4.60 -0.04
CA MET A 648 -27.41 -4.85 0.80
C MET A 648 -28.49 -3.82 0.47
N LYS A 649 -29.64 -4.24 -0.07
CA LYS A 649 -30.78 -3.37 -0.38
C LYS A 649 -31.56 -3.04 0.88
N VAL A 650 -31.93 -1.77 1.06
CA VAL A 650 -32.82 -1.34 2.15
C VAL A 650 -34.27 -1.66 1.78
N MET A 651 -34.94 -2.41 2.63
CA MET A 651 -36.31 -2.89 2.45
C MET A 651 -37.29 -2.16 3.37
N PRO A 652 -38.55 -1.97 2.97
CA PRO A 652 -39.58 -1.33 3.81
C PRO A 652 -40.07 -2.23 4.95
N GLN A 653 -39.78 -3.53 4.88
CA GLN A 653 -40.20 -4.53 5.86
C GLN A 653 -38.98 -5.33 6.31
N ARG A 654 -39.09 -5.90 7.52
CA ARG A 654 -38.09 -6.84 8.04
C ARG A 654 -38.00 -8.04 7.11
N ASN A 655 -36.79 -8.57 6.95
CA ASN A 655 -36.51 -9.70 6.07
C ASN A 655 -35.45 -10.61 6.69
N ASP A 656 -35.22 -11.76 6.05
CA ASP A 656 -34.30 -12.80 6.54
C ASP A 656 -32.80 -12.47 6.29
N GLY A 657 -32.50 -11.25 5.84
CA GLY A 657 -31.14 -10.73 5.63
C GLY A 657 -30.62 -10.87 4.21
N SER A 658 -31.32 -11.59 3.32
CA SER A 658 -30.92 -11.80 1.92
C SER A 658 -32.09 -12.03 0.97
N ASP A 659 -31.89 -11.65 -0.30
CA ASP A 659 -32.77 -11.97 -1.43
C ASP A 659 -32.05 -13.03 -2.28
N PRO A 660 -32.38 -14.32 -2.11
CA PRO A 660 -31.65 -15.42 -2.72
C PRO A 660 -31.77 -15.43 -4.25
N GLU A 661 -32.91 -15.02 -4.80
CA GLU A 661 -33.13 -14.97 -6.25
C GLU A 661 -32.26 -13.87 -6.89
N ALA A 662 -32.28 -12.66 -6.31
CA ALA A 662 -31.45 -11.56 -6.78
C ALA A 662 -29.95 -11.87 -6.61
N LEU A 663 -29.57 -12.45 -5.47
CA LEU A 663 -28.21 -12.86 -5.15
C LEU A 663 -27.70 -13.90 -6.17
N GLN A 664 -28.46 -14.97 -6.41
CA GLN A 664 -28.11 -15.98 -7.42
C GLN A 664 -28.00 -15.37 -8.81
N HIS A 665 -28.98 -14.56 -9.22
CA HIS A 665 -28.97 -13.94 -10.54
C HIS A 665 -27.75 -13.03 -10.73
N ASN A 666 -27.41 -12.23 -9.73
CA ASN A 666 -26.25 -11.34 -9.81
C ASN A 666 -24.94 -12.14 -9.88
N LEU A 667 -24.76 -13.15 -9.01
CA LEU A 667 -23.57 -14.02 -9.01
C LEU A 667 -23.40 -14.79 -10.33
N MET A 668 -24.48 -15.41 -10.84
CA MET A 668 -24.40 -16.35 -11.95
C MET A 668 -24.51 -15.69 -13.33
N HIS A 669 -25.11 -14.49 -13.43
CA HIS A 669 -25.45 -13.89 -14.73
C HIS A 669 -24.98 -12.46 -14.93
N LYS A 670 -24.67 -11.69 -13.87
CA LYS A 670 -24.20 -10.31 -14.01
C LYS A 670 -22.74 -10.09 -13.66
N TYR A 671 -22.23 -10.83 -12.67
CA TYR A 671 -20.92 -10.54 -12.11
C TYR A 671 -19.76 -11.02 -12.98
N ARG A 672 -18.62 -10.34 -12.81
CA ARG A 672 -17.33 -10.66 -13.43
C ARG A 672 -16.35 -11.13 -12.36
N PHE A 673 -15.54 -12.13 -12.70
CA PHE A 673 -14.62 -12.78 -11.75
C PHE A 673 -13.20 -12.91 -12.29
N ARG A 674 -12.74 -11.97 -13.13
CA ARG A 674 -11.43 -12.10 -13.81
C ARG A 674 -10.30 -12.07 -12.81
N GLY A 675 -9.53 -13.16 -12.76
CA GLY A 675 -8.34 -13.28 -11.92
C GLY A 675 -8.60 -13.40 -10.42
N LEU A 676 -9.86 -13.51 -9.98
CA LEU A 676 -10.22 -13.62 -8.56
C LEU A 676 -9.68 -14.91 -7.94
N ASN A 677 -9.73 -16.03 -8.66
CA ASN A 677 -9.26 -17.34 -8.19
C ASN A 677 -7.89 -17.75 -8.76
N ASP A 678 -7.24 -16.88 -9.54
CA ASP A 678 -5.93 -17.16 -10.11
C ASP A 678 -4.84 -16.84 -9.08
N LEU A 679 -4.07 -17.85 -8.65
CA LEU A 679 -3.00 -17.69 -7.65
C LEU A 679 -1.76 -16.97 -8.19
N GLU A 680 -1.60 -16.88 -9.51
CA GLU A 680 -0.49 -16.18 -10.15
C GLU A 680 -0.73 -14.67 -10.28
N ILE A 681 -2.00 -14.23 -10.19
CA ILE A 681 -2.35 -12.81 -10.23
C ILE A 681 -2.13 -12.19 -8.85
N HIS A 682 -1.43 -11.05 -8.84
CA HIS A 682 -1.14 -10.31 -7.63
C HIS A 682 -2.39 -10.03 -6.79
N LYS A 683 -2.29 -10.37 -5.50
CA LYS A 683 -3.26 -10.02 -4.47
C LYS A 683 -2.48 -9.61 -3.24
N ASP A 684 -2.60 -8.34 -2.86
CA ASP A 684 -2.13 -7.91 -1.56
C ASP A 684 -3.10 -8.37 -0.45
N GLU A 685 -2.72 -8.15 0.80
CA GLU A 685 -3.54 -8.54 1.96
C GLU A 685 -4.91 -7.84 1.95
N ASN A 686 -4.95 -6.57 1.56
CA ASN A 686 -6.20 -5.82 1.49
C ASN A 686 -7.14 -6.38 0.43
N THR A 687 -6.62 -6.70 -0.75
CA THR A 687 -7.36 -7.36 -1.83
C THR A 687 -7.89 -8.70 -1.35
N THR A 688 -7.05 -9.52 -0.73
CA THR A 688 -7.44 -10.85 -0.20
C THR A 688 -8.59 -10.75 0.81
N ARG A 689 -8.54 -9.73 1.68
CA ARG A 689 -9.61 -9.42 2.64
C ARG A 689 -10.90 -9.00 1.93
N LEU A 690 -10.81 -8.11 0.94
CA LEU A 690 -11.98 -7.66 0.16
C LEU A 690 -12.62 -8.81 -0.64
N LEU A 691 -11.83 -9.77 -1.13
CA LEU A 691 -12.37 -10.97 -1.80
C LEU A 691 -13.25 -11.83 -0.88
N GLY A 692 -13.13 -11.67 0.45
CA GLY A 692 -14.04 -12.26 1.43
C GLY A 692 -15.51 -11.87 1.22
N ASN A 693 -15.79 -10.74 0.57
CA ASN A 693 -17.14 -10.31 0.28
C ASN A 693 -17.83 -11.19 -0.79
N TYR A 694 -17.09 -11.71 -1.77
CA TYR A 694 -17.63 -12.70 -2.70
C TYR A 694 -17.93 -14.02 -2.01
N ARG A 695 -17.05 -14.44 -1.09
CA ARG A 695 -17.30 -15.63 -0.26
C ARG A 695 -18.56 -15.46 0.57
N ALA A 696 -18.75 -14.30 1.20
CA ALA A 696 -19.95 -14.01 1.96
C ALA A 696 -21.22 -14.12 1.09
N CYS A 697 -21.19 -13.61 -0.15
CA CYS A 697 -22.31 -13.76 -1.09
C CYS A 697 -22.63 -15.23 -1.39
N VAL A 698 -21.60 -16.05 -1.68
CA VAL A 698 -21.77 -17.48 -1.97
C VAL A 698 -22.30 -18.22 -0.75
N LEU A 699 -21.71 -18.01 0.42
CA LEU A 699 -22.11 -18.68 1.66
C LEU A 699 -23.53 -18.29 2.10
N GLN A 700 -23.95 -17.05 1.85
CA GLN A 700 -25.32 -16.63 2.12
C GLN A 700 -26.33 -17.35 1.21
N LEU A 701 -26.02 -17.51 -0.08
CA LEU A 701 -26.87 -18.27 -1.01
C LEU A 701 -26.88 -19.76 -0.64
N ALA A 702 -25.73 -20.30 -0.21
CA ALA A 702 -25.61 -21.65 0.30
C ALA A 702 -26.49 -21.88 1.52
N LEU A 703 -26.47 -20.98 2.51
CA LEU A 703 -27.34 -21.06 3.69
C LEU A 703 -28.82 -21.20 3.30
N HIS A 704 -29.26 -20.46 2.28
CA HIS A 704 -30.63 -20.60 1.77
C HIS A 704 -30.91 -22.00 1.19
N TYR A 705 -30.00 -22.57 0.41
CA TYR A 705 -30.13 -23.94 -0.10
C TYR A 705 -30.10 -24.99 1.03
N LYS A 706 -29.30 -24.76 2.07
CA LYS A 706 -29.27 -25.59 3.28
C LYS A 706 -30.64 -25.59 3.96
N ASP A 707 -31.23 -24.42 4.19
CA ASP A 707 -32.52 -24.27 4.87
C ASP A 707 -33.69 -24.89 4.07
N GLN A 708 -33.58 -24.93 2.74
CA GLN A 708 -34.56 -25.55 1.85
C GLN A 708 -34.30 -27.05 1.56
N GLY A 709 -33.16 -27.59 1.97
CA GLY A 709 -32.76 -28.95 1.64
C GLY A 709 -32.40 -29.17 0.16
N HIS A 710 -31.98 -28.11 -0.56
CA HIS A 710 -31.59 -28.15 -1.97
C HIS A 710 -30.13 -28.59 -2.15
N SER A 711 -29.87 -29.88 -1.93
CA SER A 711 -28.52 -30.46 -1.93
C SER A 711 -27.79 -30.34 -3.29
N ASP A 712 -28.49 -30.61 -4.39
CA ASP A 712 -27.87 -30.59 -5.73
C ASP A 712 -27.41 -29.18 -6.13
N GLU A 713 -28.22 -28.17 -5.82
CA GLU A 713 -27.92 -26.75 -6.04
C GLU A 713 -26.77 -26.30 -5.15
N MET A 714 -26.75 -26.73 -3.88
CA MET A 714 -25.64 -26.49 -2.95
C MET A 714 -24.31 -26.99 -3.52
N VAL A 715 -24.26 -28.25 -3.96
CA VAL A 715 -23.04 -28.85 -4.51
C VAL A 715 -22.59 -28.08 -5.76
N LYS A 716 -23.51 -27.76 -6.68
CA LYS A 716 -23.20 -26.98 -7.89
C LYS A 716 -22.64 -25.59 -7.55
N LEU A 717 -23.24 -24.90 -6.58
CA LEU A 717 -22.77 -23.59 -6.13
C LEU A 717 -21.36 -23.66 -5.54
N MET A 718 -21.09 -24.67 -4.71
CA MET A 718 -19.79 -24.83 -4.07
C MET A 718 -18.69 -25.18 -5.08
N ARG A 719 -18.98 -26.03 -6.07
CA ARG A 719 -18.03 -26.32 -7.15
C ARG A 719 -17.78 -25.11 -8.04
N TRP A 720 -18.83 -24.37 -8.38
CA TRP A 720 -18.69 -23.10 -9.09
C TRP A 720 -17.83 -22.10 -8.31
N ALA A 721 -18.00 -22.01 -6.99
CA ALA A 721 -17.22 -21.11 -6.15
C ALA A 721 -15.73 -21.47 -6.13
N GLU A 722 -15.40 -22.77 -6.03
CA GLU A 722 -14.02 -23.27 -6.12
C GLU A 722 -13.32 -22.90 -7.43
N GLU A 723 -14.07 -22.75 -8.53
CA GLU A 723 -13.52 -22.41 -9.83
C GLU A 723 -13.40 -20.89 -10.03
N ASN A 724 -14.33 -20.10 -9.48
CA ASN A 724 -14.51 -18.69 -9.85
C ASN A 724 -14.06 -17.68 -8.79
N ILE A 725 -14.05 -18.03 -7.50
CA ILE A 725 -13.70 -17.10 -6.42
C ILE A 725 -12.61 -17.65 -5.50
N TYR A 726 -11.87 -16.75 -4.87
CA TYR A 726 -10.87 -17.12 -3.88
C TYR A 726 -11.52 -17.61 -2.58
N MET A 727 -11.43 -18.91 -2.32
CA MET A 727 -11.92 -19.59 -1.11
C MET A 727 -10.83 -19.65 -0.03
N SER A 728 -11.05 -18.99 1.12
CA SER A 728 -10.17 -19.09 2.29
C SER A 728 -10.51 -20.30 3.15
N TRP A 729 -9.68 -20.61 4.15
CA TRP A 729 -9.94 -21.73 5.06
C TRP A 729 -11.30 -21.61 5.76
N GLU A 730 -11.72 -20.41 6.18
CA GLU A 730 -13.03 -20.16 6.79
C GLU A 730 -14.17 -20.43 5.80
N GLY A 731 -13.94 -20.08 4.53
CA GLY A 731 -14.89 -20.32 3.45
C GLY A 731 -15.13 -21.81 3.22
N TYR A 732 -14.04 -22.59 3.10
CA TYR A 732 -14.10 -24.04 2.98
C TYR A 732 -14.72 -24.70 4.21
N TYR A 733 -14.38 -24.23 5.42
CA TYR A 733 -14.93 -24.75 6.67
C TYR A 733 -16.45 -24.56 6.73
N THR A 734 -16.92 -23.34 6.43
CA THR A 734 -18.35 -23.00 6.45
C THR A 734 -19.11 -23.77 5.36
N ALA A 735 -18.52 -23.90 4.17
CA ALA A 735 -19.07 -24.72 3.09
C ALA A 735 -19.22 -26.20 3.50
N ALA A 736 -18.21 -26.76 4.20
CA ALA A 736 -18.27 -28.13 4.70
C ALA A 736 -19.42 -28.32 5.70
N ASP A 737 -19.63 -27.39 6.63
CA ASP A 737 -20.77 -27.42 7.55
C ASP A 737 -22.11 -27.47 6.79
N HIS A 738 -22.26 -26.61 5.79
CA HIS A 738 -23.52 -26.52 5.03
C HIS A 738 -23.79 -27.76 4.17
N LEU A 739 -22.75 -28.32 3.54
CA LEU A 739 -22.83 -29.58 2.80
C LEU A 739 -23.15 -30.76 3.72
N SER A 740 -22.52 -30.83 4.89
CA SER A 740 -22.78 -31.91 5.84
C SER A 740 -24.22 -31.88 6.35
N ALA A 741 -24.74 -30.69 6.63
CA ALA A 741 -26.13 -30.51 7.07
C ALA A 741 -27.19 -30.89 6.01
N THR A 742 -26.81 -30.94 4.73
CA THR A 742 -27.68 -31.37 3.63
C THR A 742 -27.52 -32.85 3.26
N GLY A 743 -26.65 -33.59 3.96
CA GLY A 743 -26.40 -35.02 3.76
C GLY A 743 -25.21 -35.34 2.85
N GLU A 744 -24.51 -34.33 2.31
CA GLU A 744 -23.37 -34.49 1.40
C GLU A 744 -22.06 -34.72 2.15
N HIS A 745 -22.03 -35.69 3.07
CA HIS A 745 -20.93 -35.90 4.01
C HIS A 745 -19.59 -36.19 3.32
N ALA A 746 -19.60 -36.89 2.19
CA ALA A 746 -18.38 -37.21 1.44
C ALA A 746 -17.72 -35.95 0.84
N ILE A 747 -18.53 -35.02 0.33
CA ILE A 747 -18.08 -33.74 -0.24
C ILE A 747 -17.72 -32.78 0.90
N ALA A 748 -18.52 -32.74 1.96
CA ALA A 748 -18.21 -31.95 3.15
C ALA A 748 -16.85 -32.33 3.76
N ALA A 749 -16.53 -33.63 3.83
CA ALA A 749 -15.21 -34.09 4.28
C ALA A 749 -14.07 -33.66 3.34
N GLU A 750 -14.32 -33.56 2.02
CA GLU A 750 -13.36 -33.00 1.07
C GLU A 750 -13.10 -31.52 1.36
N TYR A 751 -14.15 -30.73 1.57
CA TYR A 751 -14.05 -29.30 1.85
C TYR A 751 -13.40 -29.02 3.21
N LEU A 752 -13.68 -29.83 4.23
CA LEU A 752 -13.03 -29.71 5.52
C LEU A 752 -11.53 -30.05 5.44
N HIS A 753 -11.14 -31.01 4.59
CA HIS A 753 -9.74 -31.28 4.30
C HIS A 753 -9.06 -30.10 3.60
N LYS A 754 -9.67 -29.53 2.55
CA LYS A 754 -9.17 -28.32 1.87
C LYS A 754 -9.07 -27.12 2.83
N SER A 755 -10.05 -26.93 3.70
CA SER A 755 -10.02 -25.92 4.76
C SER A 755 -8.78 -26.08 5.62
N THR A 756 -8.50 -27.32 6.05
CA THR A 756 -7.35 -27.61 6.90
C THR A 756 -6.02 -27.43 6.17
N ASP A 757 -5.94 -27.77 4.88
CA ASP A 757 -4.76 -27.50 4.04
C ASP A 757 -4.49 -26.00 3.93
N GLU A 758 -5.51 -25.17 3.69
CA GLU A 758 -5.36 -23.71 3.69
C GLU A 758 -4.98 -23.17 5.07
N PHE A 759 -5.56 -23.73 6.13
CA PHE A 759 -5.25 -23.35 7.51
C PHE A 759 -3.81 -23.69 7.90
N ILE A 760 -3.28 -24.84 7.44
CA ILE A 760 -1.89 -25.24 7.60
C ILE A 760 -0.93 -24.25 6.93
N LYS A 761 -1.27 -23.71 5.75
CA LYS A 761 -0.43 -22.70 5.07
C LYS A 761 -0.28 -21.42 5.89
N LEU A 762 -1.21 -21.13 6.80
CA LEU A 762 -1.18 -19.97 7.69
C LEU A 762 -0.39 -20.23 8.98
N TYR A 763 0.08 -21.45 9.22
CA TYR A 763 0.84 -21.83 10.42
C TYR A 763 2.03 -20.89 10.67
N GLY A 764 2.10 -20.34 11.89
CA GLY A 764 3.16 -19.40 12.29
C GLY A 764 3.02 -17.97 11.76
N THR A 765 1.99 -17.69 10.95
CA THR A 765 1.66 -16.34 10.44
C THR A 765 0.33 -15.82 10.95
N ASP A 766 -0.64 -16.70 11.17
CA ASP A 766 -1.94 -16.40 11.76
C ASP A 766 -2.01 -16.92 13.20
N PRO A 767 -2.46 -16.12 14.19
CA PRO A 767 -2.54 -16.54 15.59
C PRO A 767 -3.54 -17.69 15.84
N VAL A 768 -4.52 -17.88 14.96
CA VAL A 768 -5.53 -18.95 15.08
C VAL A 768 -5.03 -20.25 14.48
N ALA A 769 -4.14 -20.20 13.48
CA ALA A 769 -3.53 -21.36 12.82
C ALA A 769 -2.47 -22.05 13.70
N THR A 770 -2.91 -22.63 14.82
CA THR A 770 -2.06 -23.35 15.78
C THR A 770 -2.02 -24.85 15.48
N TYR A 771 -0.97 -25.51 15.96
CA TYR A 771 -0.79 -26.96 15.80
C TYR A 771 -1.97 -27.74 16.42
N ASP A 772 -2.44 -27.31 17.59
CA ASP A 772 -3.55 -27.96 18.29
C ASP A 772 -4.88 -27.79 17.52
N ASN A 773 -5.10 -26.64 16.89
CA ASN A 773 -6.26 -26.43 16.03
C ASN A 773 -6.20 -27.27 14.74
N ILE A 774 -5.01 -27.43 14.13
CA ILE A 774 -4.80 -28.32 12.97
C ILE A 774 -5.16 -29.77 13.33
N ILE A 775 -4.66 -30.27 14.47
CA ILE A 775 -5.00 -31.61 14.96
C ILE A 775 -6.50 -31.75 15.24
N SER A 776 -7.11 -30.73 15.85
CA SER A 776 -8.53 -30.74 16.16
C SER A 776 -9.40 -30.84 14.90
N LEU A 777 -9.06 -30.09 13.84
CA LEU A 777 -9.75 -30.17 12.56
C LEU A 777 -9.60 -31.55 11.90
N ALA A 778 -8.42 -32.17 11.97
CA ALA A 778 -8.23 -33.54 11.52
C ALA A 778 -9.09 -34.53 12.31
N GLY A 779 -9.22 -34.35 13.63
CA GLY A 779 -10.05 -35.19 14.48
C GLY A 779 -11.54 -35.11 14.14
N VAL A 780 -12.03 -33.95 13.67
CA VAL A 780 -13.42 -33.82 13.20
C VAL A 780 -13.73 -34.78 12.04
N LEU A 781 -12.77 -35.02 11.14
CA LEU A 781 -12.94 -35.92 9.98
C LEU A 781 -13.10 -37.39 10.38
N LEU A 782 -12.63 -37.79 11.57
CA LEU A 782 -12.72 -39.17 12.06
C LEU A 782 -14.14 -39.52 12.56
N ASN A 783 -14.88 -38.52 13.03
CA ASN A 783 -16.19 -38.72 13.63
C ASN A 783 -17.29 -38.88 12.57
N GLU A 784 -18.37 -39.57 12.93
CA GLU A 784 -19.61 -39.53 12.13
C GLU A 784 -20.12 -38.08 12.04
N PRO A 785 -20.64 -37.64 10.87
CA PRO A 785 -20.99 -38.45 9.70
C PRO A 785 -19.87 -38.58 8.63
N TYR A 786 -18.66 -38.07 8.89
CA TYR A 786 -17.61 -38.00 7.87
C TYR A 786 -16.86 -39.32 7.67
N SER A 787 -16.40 -39.94 8.77
CA SER A 787 -15.62 -41.18 8.77
C SER A 787 -14.49 -41.19 7.71
N ALA A 788 -13.85 -40.04 7.50
CA ALA A 788 -12.92 -39.80 6.40
C ALA A 788 -11.45 -40.03 6.86
N PHE A 789 -11.16 -41.27 7.25
CA PHE A 789 -9.87 -41.68 7.84
C PHE A 789 -8.66 -41.33 6.96
N ASP A 790 -8.72 -41.56 5.64
CA ASP A 790 -7.62 -41.27 4.72
C ASP A 790 -7.23 -39.77 4.71
N ARG A 791 -8.23 -38.88 4.82
CA ARG A 791 -8.02 -37.42 4.82
C ARG A 791 -7.46 -36.94 6.16
N ALA A 792 -7.93 -37.51 7.27
CA ALA A 792 -7.40 -37.23 8.60
C ALA A 792 -5.93 -37.69 8.70
N GLU A 793 -5.62 -38.89 8.20
CA GLU A 793 -4.25 -39.40 8.09
C GLU A 793 -3.33 -38.41 7.35
N ALA A 794 -3.76 -37.94 6.18
CA ALA A 794 -2.98 -36.98 5.40
C ALA A 794 -2.67 -35.70 6.17
N ILE A 795 -3.66 -35.16 6.91
CA ILE A 795 -3.46 -33.96 7.74
C ILE A 795 -2.50 -34.24 8.90
N TYR A 796 -2.64 -35.37 9.61
CA TYR A 796 -1.72 -35.70 10.70
C TYR A 796 -0.28 -35.83 10.21
N ARG A 797 -0.07 -36.40 9.02
CA ARG A 797 1.27 -36.45 8.39
C ARG A 797 1.83 -35.06 8.08
N GLN A 798 0.99 -34.14 7.59
CA GLN A 798 1.38 -32.74 7.41
C GLN A 798 1.71 -32.06 8.75
N ALA A 799 0.90 -32.27 9.80
CA ALA A 799 1.14 -31.74 11.13
C ALA A 799 2.46 -32.26 11.73
N ILE A 800 2.78 -33.55 11.54
CA ILE A 800 4.07 -34.13 11.91
C ILE A 800 5.21 -33.44 11.17
N ALA A 801 5.06 -33.12 9.89
CA ALA A 801 6.08 -32.41 9.12
C ALA A 801 6.28 -30.96 9.62
N LEU A 802 5.22 -30.30 10.10
CA LEU A 802 5.29 -28.95 10.68
C LEU A 802 6.04 -28.94 12.02
N GLU A 803 5.65 -29.81 12.96
CA GLU A 803 6.29 -29.92 14.28
C GLU A 803 6.67 -31.36 14.63
N PRO A 804 7.82 -31.86 14.10
CA PRO A 804 8.21 -33.26 14.24
C PRO A 804 8.44 -33.72 15.69
N THR A 805 8.72 -32.80 16.61
CA THR A 805 9.00 -33.08 18.02
C THR A 805 7.73 -33.23 18.87
N ARG A 806 6.55 -32.86 18.34
CA ARG A 806 5.28 -32.97 19.08
C ARG A 806 4.64 -34.33 18.85
N TRP A 807 4.32 -35.00 19.95
CA TRP A 807 3.83 -36.39 19.95
C TRP A 807 2.36 -36.51 19.54
N GLN A 808 1.54 -35.46 19.70
CA GLN A 808 0.09 -35.54 19.55
C GLN A 808 -0.32 -36.03 18.15
N ALA A 809 0.25 -35.48 17.07
CA ALA A 809 -0.09 -35.94 15.72
C ALA A 809 0.37 -37.38 15.44
N TYR A 810 1.45 -37.87 16.06
CA TYR A 810 1.86 -39.27 15.95
C TYR A 810 0.88 -40.20 16.65
N TYR A 811 0.42 -39.81 17.83
CA TYR A 811 -0.56 -40.56 18.61
C TYR A 811 -1.89 -40.67 17.85
N GLU A 812 -2.42 -39.53 17.37
CA GLU A 812 -3.68 -39.50 16.62
C GLU A 812 -3.57 -40.24 15.27
N LEU A 813 -2.43 -40.14 14.58
CA LEU A 813 -2.16 -40.92 13.37
C LEU A 813 -2.14 -42.42 13.64
N ALA A 814 -1.49 -42.86 14.73
CA ALA A 814 -1.46 -44.26 15.11
C ALA A 814 -2.85 -44.79 15.48
N ALA A 815 -3.65 -44.01 16.22
CA ALA A 815 -5.03 -44.34 16.52
C ALA A 815 -5.88 -44.44 15.25
N THR A 816 -5.68 -43.53 14.30
CA THR A 816 -6.36 -43.52 12.98
C THR A 816 -6.03 -44.78 12.18
N LEU A 817 -4.75 -45.14 12.07
CA LEU A 817 -4.30 -46.36 11.38
C LEU A 817 -4.81 -47.64 12.05
N GLN A 818 -4.85 -47.66 13.39
CA GLN A 818 -5.44 -48.77 14.12
C GLN A 818 -6.93 -48.92 13.81
N ALA A 819 -7.68 -47.81 13.77
CA ALA A 819 -9.11 -47.81 13.47
C ALA A 819 -9.42 -48.31 12.05
N THR A 820 -8.52 -48.09 11.08
CA THR A 820 -8.63 -48.61 9.70
C THR A 820 -8.08 -50.03 9.54
N GLY A 821 -7.53 -50.64 10.61
CA GLY A 821 -7.02 -52.01 10.63
C GLY A 821 -5.53 -52.14 10.30
N ASP A 822 -4.80 -51.05 10.04
CA ASP A 822 -3.34 -51.05 9.85
C ASP A 822 -2.59 -50.93 11.19
N VAL A 823 -2.71 -51.97 12.01
CA VAL A 823 -2.00 -52.06 13.32
C VAL A 823 -0.48 -52.04 13.14
N SER A 824 0.02 -52.54 12.00
CA SER A 824 1.45 -52.59 11.69
C SER A 824 2.02 -51.20 11.43
N GLY A 825 1.32 -50.41 10.60
CA GLY A 825 1.64 -49.01 10.34
C GLY A 825 1.48 -48.14 11.59
N ALA A 826 0.43 -48.35 12.37
CA ALA A 826 0.23 -47.65 13.65
C ALA A 826 1.43 -47.87 14.61
N LEU A 827 1.88 -49.12 14.75
CA LEU A 827 3.04 -49.46 15.59
C LEU A 827 4.32 -48.79 15.07
N ALA A 828 4.53 -48.80 13.74
CA ALA A 828 5.68 -48.17 13.12
C ALA A 828 5.73 -46.65 13.37
N VAL A 829 4.59 -45.95 13.32
CA VAL A 829 4.49 -44.50 13.62
C VAL A 829 4.89 -44.20 15.06
N VAL A 830 4.40 -44.99 16.02
CA VAL A 830 4.72 -44.83 17.45
C VAL A 830 6.20 -45.10 17.71
N GLN A 831 6.74 -46.18 17.14
CA GLN A 831 8.15 -46.54 17.27
C GLN A 831 9.08 -45.52 16.62
N GLN A 832 8.71 -44.98 15.46
CA GLN A 832 9.45 -43.91 14.79
C GLN A 832 9.65 -42.71 15.72
N TYR A 833 8.57 -42.24 16.37
CA TYR A 833 8.66 -41.14 17.33
C TYR A 833 9.60 -41.48 18.49
N LYS A 834 9.44 -42.66 19.11
CA LYS A 834 10.25 -43.09 20.25
C LYS A 834 11.74 -43.17 19.92
N VAL A 835 12.08 -43.71 18.74
CA VAL A 835 13.47 -43.82 18.27
C VAL A 835 14.08 -42.44 18.04
N GLN A 836 13.31 -41.50 17.50
CA GLN A 836 13.84 -40.20 17.09
C GLN A 836 13.85 -39.16 18.22
N TYR A 837 12.89 -39.22 19.15
CA TYR A 837 12.67 -38.18 20.17
C TYR A 837 12.65 -38.69 21.61
N GLY A 838 12.74 -40.01 21.83
CA GLY A 838 12.80 -40.63 23.17
C GLY A 838 11.44 -41.09 23.70
N GLU A 839 11.46 -41.66 24.92
CA GLU A 839 10.25 -42.23 25.53
C GLU A 839 9.33 -41.17 26.14
N ARG A 840 8.02 -41.36 25.93
CA ARG A 840 6.92 -40.53 26.43
C ARG A 840 5.84 -41.47 26.98
N PRO A 841 5.22 -41.20 28.14
CA PRO A 841 4.21 -42.08 28.72
C PRO A 841 3.07 -42.42 27.75
N GLU A 842 2.56 -41.42 27.03
CA GLU A 842 1.44 -41.57 26.09
C GLU A 842 1.81 -42.45 24.89
N MET A 843 3.04 -42.35 24.40
CA MET A 843 3.54 -43.15 23.27
C MET A 843 3.87 -44.59 23.70
N THR A 844 4.37 -44.79 24.92
CA THR A 844 4.61 -46.13 25.48
C THR A 844 3.29 -46.86 25.75
N GLU A 845 2.27 -46.14 26.23
CA GLU A 845 0.93 -46.68 26.40
C GLU A 845 0.31 -47.08 25.05
N ALA A 846 0.39 -46.20 24.04
CA ALA A 846 -0.07 -46.50 22.68
C ALA A 846 0.64 -47.73 22.09
N GLU A 847 1.96 -47.84 22.23
CA GLU A 847 2.73 -49.00 21.77
C GLU A 847 2.25 -50.30 22.41
N GLN A 848 2.03 -50.29 23.74
CA GLN A 848 1.55 -51.48 24.45
C GLN A 848 0.13 -51.89 24.00
N ILE A 849 -0.75 -50.92 23.76
CA ILE A 849 -2.10 -51.17 23.24
C ILE A 849 -2.02 -51.81 21.84
N LEU A 850 -1.17 -51.28 20.96
CA LEU A 850 -1.00 -51.77 19.60
C LEU A 850 -0.37 -53.16 19.55
N LEU A 851 0.64 -53.43 20.38
CA LEU A 851 1.24 -54.76 20.52
C LEU A 851 0.20 -55.80 20.98
N ASN A 852 -0.59 -55.47 22.01
CA ASN A 852 -1.67 -56.33 22.48
C ASN A 852 -2.76 -56.57 21.41
N ALA A 853 -3.02 -55.58 20.55
CA ALA A 853 -3.95 -55.70 19.43
C ALA A 853 -3.38 -56.60 18.31
N SER A 854 -2.08 -56.53 18.04
CA SER A 854 -1.40 -57.36 17.04
C SER A 854 -1.31 -58.85 17.41
N GLU A 855 -1.38 -59.17 18.71
CA GLU A 855 -1.32 -60.55 19.23
C GLU A 855 -2.68 -61.28 19.26
N ARG A 856 -3.80 -60.61 18.92
CA ARG A 856 -5.14 -61.25 18.87
C ARG A 856 -5.41 -61.85 17.48
N PRO A 857 -5.58 -63.19 17.34
CA PRO A 857 -5.98 -63.79 16.06
C PRO A 857 -7.44 -63.44 15.71
N ALA A 858 -7.70 -63.19 14.41
CA ALA A 858 -9.04 -62.88 13.89
C ALA A 858 -10.06 -63.93 14.32
N ALA A 859 -11.01 -63.55 15.18
CA ALA A 859 -12.13 -64.40 15.54
C ALA A 859 -13.08 -64.49 14.33
N THR A 860 -13.28 -65.72 13.85
CA THR A 860 -14.26 -66.10 12.82
C THR A 860 -15.67 -65.70 13.24
N ASP A 861 -16.38 -65.00 12.34
CA ASP A 861 -17.83 -64.83 12.37
C ASP A 861 -18.54 -66.18 12.43
N SER A 862 -19.04 -66.54 13.62
CA SER A 862 -20.21 -67.41 13.77
C SER A 862 -20.78 -67.30 15.18
N ALA A 863 -21.77 -66.42 15.40
CA ALA A 863 -22.84 -66.68 16.36
C ALA A 863 -23.98 -65.68 16.13
N ALA A 864 -25.10 -66.22 15.69
CA ALA A 864 -26.38 -65.54 15.61
C ALA A 864 -26.97 -65.24 17.01
N LEU A 865 -27.53 -64.03 17.15
CA LEU A 865 -28.77 -63.63 17.86
C LEU A 865 -28.86 -63.84 19.39
N PRO A 866 -29.72 -63.09 20.12
CA PRO A 866 -30.93 -62.35 19.70
C PRO A 866 -30.85 -60.83 19.66
#